data_AF-A0A7Y3K278-F1
#
_entry.id   AF-A0A7Y3K278-F1
#
_cell.length_a   1.000
_cell.length_b   1.000
_cell.length_c   1.000
_cell.angle_alpha   90.00
_cell.angle_beta   90.00
_cell.angle_gamma   90.00
#
_symmetry.space_group_name_H-M   'P 1'
#
loop_
_entity.id
_entity.type
_entity.pdbx_description
1 polymer ?
#
loop_
_entity_poly.entity_id
_entity_poly.type
_entity_poly.pdbx_seq_one_letter_code
_entity_poly.pdbx_strand_id
1 'polypeptide(L)'
;MIFAETARTKAARNRNTRYPTATVATATAALLAILCFMHVGSAKPAATQAISPHLLDAITFGKPTSEAAHQFGASASQVINGGLGQPARILLPLKPRQIYGGQIAFTLRCNPRRLNYITVKYWGNDRGQDLGRLILYCDGLQVGYRMMSDYGLISGAENAGSESYPGSRPFPGRFFYVTEPLPRKLTHGKHHVRLTIQAIGHDWMYGSNFNQYQHLLEHRSRGVYKAYIGTNPFFTPPSGDVQGTPPPPSPIRPAPGPRILRQVKFHVNNVLKSILASKGLDGPQRVVMLAHAYRVNWCFAYHNPAVLTRIIRDVDAMAAGKGQENEANTSWRLYGPVGRAVALLYPQIKTSLDKTLTLSPGKSLPRRQAWAALLTKTINYLTTHERYYTNQAMIVANNIYTANQGLELLQPASAMSEKQARWYLYEAIGLVPWRGNKLPGKDHWQWPFGHHYYEVTPQGLSRELGYVASYGETIIHLIWQMCRYTHQDPHIMQQMQKMLIARSYFMAPGVDHSGYRAMRLEGVISWRHNLYPEEVCYGDRTVNAYALECAALPGENNAKVIGFAQQCLRDNQLFQAVRPMLYNSGDIALKAMLRLPGQYAVVSALPPSTGRFPMAHGQPNFAWADPHDGVVVVKYHHTRLYASLYYRAYDGINSLARIHYTTPTIDRLVRAHEQVEFTPSGYFYTRPDDIDQVQFHGFIPPGNKYHEAYAGQRLAIPKLPKGYVVTQGHYGAFARGSYGPYLGRASFYRLRYGPFLIGMNCSHSSTYSLKIPAGITKAVDLITGREISLTEPLLLKPHQTVILRSNKFCRDTTTAPSNPIK
;
A
#
# COMPACT_ATOMS: atom_id res chain seq x y z
N MET A 1 10.52 -8.70 -7.54
CA MET A 1 10.84 -10.14 -7.39
C MET A 1 11.83 -10.40 -6.24
N ILE A 2 11.55 -9.98 -5.00
CA ILE A 2 12.34 -10.38 -3.80
C ILE A 2 11.40 -10.67 -2.61
N PHE A 3 10.27 -11.32 -2.87
CA PHE A 3 9.42 -11.87 -1.81
C PHE A 3 8.88 -13.26 -2.15
N ALA A 4 9.41 -13.90 -3.19
CA ALA A 4 8.97 -15.20 -3.69
C ALA A 4 10.02 -16.27 -3.42
N GLU A 5 10.35 -16.53 -2.16
CA GLU A 5 11.07 -17.75 -1.80
C GLU A 5 10.77 -18.10 -0.35
N THR A 6 9.69 -18.84 -0.14
CA THR A 6 9.56 -19.94 0.86
C THR A 6 8.11 -20.39 0.93
N ALA A 7 7.74 -21.38 0.11
CA ALA A 7 6.59 -22.24 0.39
C ALA A 7 6.75 -23.56 -0.39
N ARG A 8 7.70 -24.40 0.04
CA ARG A 8 7.67 -25.84 -0.24
C ARG A 8 7.84 -26.58 1.08
N THR A 9 6.72 -26.96 1.68
CA THR A 9 6.69 -27.99 2.71
C THR A 9 5.66 -29.05 2.31
N LYS A 10 6.18 -30.25 2.07
CA LYS A 10 5.41 -31.47 1.77
C LYS A 10 4.46 -31.76 2.94
N ALA A 11 3.17 -31.88 2.64
CA ALA A 11 2.18 -32.39 3.58
C ALA A 11 2.31 -33.92 3.69
N ALA A 12 2.79 -34.40 4.84
CA ALA A 12 2.66 -35.79 5.22
C ALA A 12 1.37 -35.95 6.05
N ARG A 13 0.48 -36.81 5.55
CA ARG A 13 -0.74 -37.27 6.22
C ARG A 13 -0.38 -37.91 7.57
N ASN A 14 -1.16 -37.64 8.61
CA ASN A 14 -1.52 -38.70 9.55
C ASN A 14 -2.87 -38.49 10.21
N ARG A 15 -3.56 -39.62 10.35
CA ARG A 15 -4.96 -39.82 10.74
C ARG A 15 -5.13 -39.90 12.27
N ASN A 16 -6.39 -39.75 12.67
CA ASN A 16 -7.06 -40.29 13.85
C ASN A 16 -6.67 -39.72 15.23
N THR A 17 -7.66 -39.14 15.90
CA THR A 17 -8.23 -39.73 17.14
C THR A 17 -9.63 -39.16 17.39
N ARG A 18 -10.57 -40.07 17.66
CA ARG A 18 -11.98 -39.86 18.01
C ARG A 18 -12.17 -39.73 19.53
N TYR A 19 -13.40 -39.34 19.89
CA TYR A 19 -14.18 -39.60 21.12
C TYR A 19 -14.30 -38.45 22.13
N PRO A 20 -15.41 -38.37 22.91
CA PRO A 20 -16.81 -38.63 22.54
C PRO A 20 -17.79 -37.55 23.04
N THR A 21 -18.99 -37.61 22.47
CA THR A 21 -20.24 -36.99 22.92
C THR A 21 -20.75 -37.59 24.23
N ALA A 22 -21.33 -36.74 25.09
CA ALA A 22 -22.27 -37.16 26.13
C ALA A 22 -23.54 -36.28 26.05
N THR A 23 -24.68 -36.93 26.13
CA THR A 23 -26.06 -36.42 26.10
C THR A 23 -26.70 -36.71 27.48
N VAL A 24 -27.93 -36.17 27.72
CA VAL A 24 -28.93 -36.45 28.80
C VAL A 24 -28.89 -35.37 29.91
N ALA A 25 -29.98 -34.73 30.39
CA ALA A 25 -31.44 -34.81 30.19
C ALA A 25 -32.17 -33.49 30.60
N THR A 26 -33.41 -33.38 30.09
CA THR A 26 -34.64 -32.66 30.54
C THR A 26 -34.96 -32.79 32.04
N ALA A 27 -35.84 -32.07 32.76
CA ALA A 27 -36.86 -30.99 32.65
C ALA A 27 -36.97 -30.38 34.09
N THR A 28 -37.61 -29.25 34.41
CA THR A 28 -39.07 -29.03 34.61
C THR A 28 -39.37 -27.56 34.91
N ALA A 29 -40.62 -27.17 34.64
CA ALA A 29 -41.18 -25.81 34.66
C ALA A 29 -41.70 -25.33 36.03
N ALA A 30 -41.91 -24.02 36.16
CA ALA A 30 -43.03 -23.44 36.93
C ALA A 30 -43.38 -22.03 36.42
N LEU A 31 -44.66 -21.85 36.11
CA LEU A 31 -45.36 -20.59 35.76
C LEU A 31 -45.51 -19.67 36.99
N LEU A 32 -45.57 -18.36 36.77
CA LEU A 32 -46.65 -17.53 37.35
C LEU A 32 -46.94 -16.29 36.49
N ALA A 33 -48.20 -15.89 36.50
CA ALA A 33 -48.89 -15.12 35.49
C ALA A 33 -49.10 -13.63 35.86
N ILE A 34 -49.10 -12.79 34.81
CA ILE A 34 -49.99 -11.66 34.48
C ILE A 34 -50.03 -10.41 35.40
N LEU A 35 -49.78 -9.23 34.79
CA LEU A 35 -50.74 -8.11 34.79
C LEU A 35 -50.52 -7.15 33.63
N CYS A 36 -51.61 -6.88 32.92
CA CYS A 36 -51.77 -6.06 31.73
C CYS A 36 -51.63 -4.55 32.02
N PHE A 37 -51.08 -3.80 31.07
CA PHE A 37 -51.58 -2.46 30.77
C PHE A 37 -51.62 -2.25 29.25
N MET A 38 -52.84 -2.12 28.73
CA MET A 38 -53.12 -1.65 27.38
C MET A 38 -52.80 -0.15 27.31
N HIS A 39 -52.09 0.29 26.27
CA HIS A 39 -52.15 1.66 25.78
C HIS A 39 -52.48 1.60 24.29
N VAL A 40 -53.72 1.94 23.97
CA VAL A 40 -54.20 2.19 22.61
C VAL A 40 -53.62 3.54 22.18
N GLY A 41 -52.52 3.50 21.43
CA GLY A 41 -51.95 4.66 20.75
C GLY A 41 -52.28 4.61 19.27
N SER A 42 -53.02 5.60 18.80
CA SER A 42 -53.43 5.82 17.40
C SER A 42 -52.25 5.73 16.43
N ALA A 43 -52.37 4.85 15.43
CA ALA A 43 -51.43 4.72 14.34
C ALA A 43 -51.44 6.00 13.47
N LYS A 44 -50.39 6.83 13.59
CA LYS A 44 -50.07 7.83 12.58
C LYS A 44 -49.64 7.13 11.29
N PRO A 45 -50.09 7.58 10.10
CA PRO A 45 -49.66 7.00 8.84
C PRO A 45 -48.14 7.11 8.72
N ALA A 46 -47.52 6.01 8.28
CA ALA A 46 -46.09 5.92 8.07
C ALA A 46 -45.62 7.08 7.19
N ALA A 47 -44.78 7.94 7.76
CA ALA A 47 -44.09 8.96 6.99
C ALA A 47 -43.30 8.27 5.87
N THR A 48 -43.68 8.54 4.63
CA THR A 48 -42.98 8.13 3.42
C THR A 48 -41.52 8.56 3.56
N GLN A 49 -40.64 7.60 3.80
CA GLN A 49 -39.21 7.87 4.02
C GLN A 49 -38.63 8.54 2.78
N ALA A 50 -38.15 9.77 2.94
CA ALA A 50 -37.52 10.52 1.88
C ALA A 50 -36.24 9.79 1.42
N ILE A 51 -36.31 9.17 0.24
CA ILE A 51 -35.14 8.71 -0.51
C ILE A 51 -34.24 9.93 -0.73
N SER A 52 -32.93 9.79 -0.49
CA SER A 52 -31.95 10.83 -0.86
C SER A 52 -32.19 11.22 -2.32
N PRO A 53 -32.29 12.53 -2.67
CA PRO A 53 -32.72 12.98 -4.01
C PRO A 53 -31.82 12.49 -5.17
N HIS A 54 -30.69 11.85 -4.85
CA HIS A 54 -29.72 11.33 -5.81
C HIS A 54 -29.72 9.81 -5.96
N LEU A 55 -30.44 9.06 -5.11
CA LEU A 55 -30.60 7.61 -5.22
C LEU A 55 -31.73 7.31 -6.22
N LEU A 56 -31.44 6.55 -7.27
CA LEU A 56 -32.38 6.29 -8.37
C LEU A 56 -33.08 4.94 -8.24
N ASP A 57 -32.37 3.94 -7.73
CA ASP A 57 -32.85 2.57 -7.60
C ASP A 57 -32.00 1.74 -6.62
N ALA A 58 -32.55 0.63 -6.14
CA ALA A 58 -31.83 -0.32 -5.30
C ALA A 58 -32.45 -1.73 -5.31
N ILE A 59 -31.57 -2.75 -5.38
CA ILE A 59 -31.93 -4.15 -5.22
C ILE A 59 -31.42 -4.69 -3.88
N THR A 60 -32.27 -5.47 -3.20
CA THR A 60 -31.91 -6.25 -2.01
C THR A 60 -31.79 -7.72 -2.37
N PHE A 61 -30.57 -8.25 -2.31
CA PHE A 61 -30.26 -9.63 -2.67
C PHE A 61 -30.75 -10.61 -1.59
N GLY A 62 -31.23 -11.77 -2.03
CA GLY A 62 -31.85 -12.78 -1.17
C GLY A 62 -33.29 -12.46 -0.74
N LYS A 63 -33.88 -11.35 -1.22
CA LYS A 63 -35.29 -11.02 -1.01
C LYS A 63 -36.07 -11.25 -2.32
N PRO A 64 -36.93 -12.29 -2.41
CA PRO A 64 -37.58 -12.68 -3.66
C PRO A 64 -38.34 -11.55 -4.37
N THR A 65 -39.11 -10.74 -3.63
CA THR A 65 -39.87 -9.62 -4.23
C THR A 65 -38.97 -8.52 -4.77
N SER A 66 -37.84 -8.24 -4.10
CA SER A 66 -36.87 -7.27 -4.60
C SER A 66 -36.13 -7.82 -5.82
N GLU A 67 -35.74 -9.09 -5.82
CA GLU A 67 -35.06 -9.71 -6.96
C GLU A 67 -35.96 -9.79 -8.20
N ALA A 68 -37.23 -10.19 -8.04
CA ALA A 68 -38.20 -10.26 -9.14
C ALA A 68 -38.41 -8.89 -9.82
N ALA A 69 -38.48 -7.80 -9.05
CA ALA A 69 -38.66 -6.44 -9.56
C ALA A 69 -37.49 -5.94 -10.43
N HIS A 70 -36.32 -6.60 -10.38
CA HIS A 70 -35.11 -6.16 -11.06
C HIS A 70 -34.61 -7.18 -12.09
N GLN A 71 -35.50 -8.03 -12.63
CA GLN A 71 -35.17 -9.05 -13.64
C GLN A 71 -33.96 -9.91 -13.20
N PHE A 72 -33.91 -10.25 -11.92
CA PHE A 72 -32.76 -10.92 -11.33
C PHE A 72 -32.58 -12.32 -11.92
N GLY A 73 -31.34 -12.64 -12.29
CA GLY A 73 -30.91 -13.99 -12.66
C GLY A 73 -29.64 -14.35 -11.92
N ALA A 74 -29.47 -15.64 -11.59
CA ALA A 74 -28.29 -16.11 -10.88
C ALA A 74 -27.85 -17.47 -11.41
N SER A 75 -26.54 -17.72 -11.37
CA SER A 75 -25.95 -19.04 -11.60
C SER A 75 -24.92 -19.34 -10.51
N ALA A 76 -24.89 -20.59 -10.03
CA ALA A 76 -24.04 -21.02 -8.91
C ALA A 76 -24.05 -20.01 -7.74
N SER A 77 -25.25 -19.67 -7.25
CA SER A 77 -25.45 -18.68 -6.20
C SER A 77 -26.40 -19.23 -5.13
N GLN A 78 -26.19 -18.82 -3.89
CA GLN A 78 -27.00 -19.24 -2.74
C GLN A 78 -27.44 -18.02 -1.91
N VAL A 79 -28.67 -18.07 -1.39
CA VAL A 79 -29.14 -17.12 -0.37
C VAL A 79 -28.62 -17.53 1.00
N ILE A 80 -28.10 -16.57 1.75
CA ILE A 80 -27.69 -16.77 3.14
C ILE A 80 -28.41 -15.80 4.07
N ASN A 81 -28.51 -16.20 5.34
CA ASN A 81 -28.76 -15.27 6.43
C ASN A 81 -27.42 -14.73 6.94
N GLY A 82 -27.07 -13.51 6.54
CA GLY A 82 -25.74 -12.93 6.71
C GLY A 82 -25.59 -12.10 7.98
N GLY A 83 -24.71 -11.10 7.92
CA GLY A 83 -24.44 -10.16 9.00
C GLY A 83 -25.73 -9.51 9.52
N LEU A 84 -25.91 -9.54 10.84
CA LEU A 84 -27.08 -8.98 11.53
C LEU A 84 -28.43 -9.52 11.02
N GLY A 85 -28.46 -10.78 10.60
CA GLY A 85 -29.68 -11.43 10.13
C GLY A 85 -30.17 -10.91 8.77
N GLN A 86 -29.33 -10.19 8.02
CA GLN A 86 -29.72 -9.63 6.72
C GLN A 86 -29.58 -10.67 5.61
N PRO A 87 -30.56 -10.78 4.68
CA PRO A 87 -30.43 -11.64 3.53
C PRO A 87 -29.30 -11.15 2.60
N ALA A 88 -28.59 -12.08 1.98
CA ALA A 88 -27.56 -11.81 0.99
C ALA A 88 -27.44 -12.95 -0.01
N ARG A 89 -26.76 -12.69 -1.14
CA ARG A 89 -26.30 -13.72 -2.07
C ARG A 89 -24.81 -13.97 -1.87
N ILE A 90 -24.41 -15.24 -1.86
CA ILE A 90 -23.03 -15.67 -2.05
C ILE A 90 -22.90 -16.34 -3.43
N LEU A 91 -21.73 -16.23 -4.04
CA LEU A 91 -21.41 -16.84 -5.32
C LEU A 91 -20.49 -18.04 -5.07
N LEU A 92 -20.81 -19.19 -5.68
CA LEU A 92 -20.17 -20.46 -5.41
C LEU A 92 -19.14 -20.82 -6.50
N PRO A 93 -18.12 -21.62 -6.19
CA PRO A 93 -17.30 -22.29 -7.19
C PRO A 93 -18.14 -23.12 -8.16
N LEU A 94 -17.74 -23.16 -9.43
CA LEU A 94 -18.32 -24.06 -10.43
C LEU A 94 -17.84 -25.51 -10.21
N LYS A 95 -18.51 -26.46 -10.87
CA LYS A 95 -18.12 -27.88 -10.94
C LYS A 95 -17.94 -28.27 -12.41
N PRO A 96 -16.71 -28.61 -12.87
CA PRO A 96 -15.44 -28.55 -12.13
C PRO A 96 -15.03 -27.12 -11.74
N ARG A 97 -14.13 -26.98 -10.77
CA ARG A 97 -13.65 -25.68 -10.31
C ARG A 97 -12.91 -24.95 -11.43
N GLN A 98 -13.12 -23.64 -11.52
CA GLN A 98 -12.50 -22.74 -12.49
C GLN A 98 -12.03 -21.46 -11.80
N ILE A 99 -11.35 -20.57 -12.52
CA ILE A 99 -11.01 -19.23 -12.03
C ILE A 99 -12.29 -18.42 -11.75
N TYR A 100 -13.32 -18.59 -12.58
CA TYR A 100 -14.61 -17.92 -12.41
C TYR A 100 -15.55 -18.79 -11.58
N GLY A 101 -16.32 -18.13 -10.72
CA GLY A 101 -17.42 -18.72 -9.97
C GLY A 101 -18.77 -18.34 -10.54
N GLY A 102 -19.79 -18.51 -9.69
CA GLY A 102 -21.15 -18.05 -9.95
C GLY A 102 -21.25 -16.54 -10.16
N GLN A 103 -22.41 -16.14 -10.65
CA GLN A 103 -22.75 -14.75 -10.94
C GLN A 103 -24.20 -14.45 -10.61
N ILE A 104 -24.47 -13.16 -10.40
CA ILE A 104 -25.81 -12.58 -10.31
C ILE A 104 -25.93 -11.45 -11.32
N ALA A 105 -27.07 -11.36 -11.99
CA ALA A 105 -27.37 -10.35 -13.00
C ALA A 105 -28.72 -9.69 -12.68
N PHE A 106 -28.80 -8.37 -12.82
CA PHE A 106 -29.97 -7.58 -12.43
C PHE A 106 -30.01 -6.26 -13.20
N THR A 107 -31.20 -5.68 -13.31
CA THR A 107 -31.44 -4.44 -14.03
C THR A 107 -31.79 -3.33 -13.03
N LEU A 108 -31.14 -2.17 -13.11
CA LEU A 108 -31.46 -1.01 -12.28
C LEU A 108 -31.78 0.22 -13.14
N ARG A 109 -32.63 1.12 -12.63
CA ARG A 109 -32.88 2.44 -13.25
C ARG A 109 -31.64 3.33 -13.19
N CYS A 110 -31.25 3.89 -14.33
CA CYS A 110 -30.13 4.83 -14.43
C CYS A 110 -30.57 6.20 -14.96
N ASN A 111 -29.75 7.22 -14.74
CA ASN A 111 -29.98 8.55 -15.27
C ASN A 111 -29.35 8.70 -16.67
N PRO A 112 -30.13 9.02 -17.72
CA PRO A 112 -29.61 9.11 -19.08
C PRO A 112 -28.69 10.32 -19.30
N ARG A 113 -28.76 11.36 -18.44
CA ARG A 113 -28.09 12.66 -18.63
C ARG A 113 -26.93 12.91 -17.65
N ARG A 114 -26.89 12.20 -16.53
CA ARG A 114 -25.87 12.36 -15.48
C ARG A 114 -24.98 11.14 -15.39
N LEU A 115 -23.76 11.33 -14.91
CA LEU A 115 -22.92 10.20 -14.50
C LEU A 115 -23.64 9.40 -13.40
N ASN A 116 -23.60 8.08 -13.54
CA ASN A 116 -24.20 7.14 -12.58
C ASN A 116 -23.10 6.47 -11.76
N TYR A 117 -23.38 6.19 -10.50
CA TYR A 117 -22.53 5.47 -9.58
C TYR A 117 -23.27 4.25 -9.06
N ILE A 118 -22.62 3.09 -9.11
CA ILE A 118 -23.08 1.87 -8.45
C ILE A 118 -22.43 1.80 -7.08
N THR A 119 -23.21 1.50 -6.05
CA THR A 119 -22.71 1.23 -4.71
C THR A 119 -23.14 -0.16 -4.28
N VAL A 120 -22.23 -0.96 -3.71
CA VAL A 120 -22.52 -2.32 -3.22
C VAL A 120 -22.21 -2.42 -1.72
N LYS A 121 -23.12 -3.06 -0.99
CA LYS A 121 -23.06 -3.27 0.46
C LYS A 121 -22.48 -4.64 0.81
N TYR A 122 -21.47 -4.66 1.65
CA TYR A 122 -20.75 -5.86 2.10
C TYR A 122 -20.63 -5.91 3.62
N TRP A 123 -20.51 -7.12 4.17
CA TRP A 123 -20.34 -7.33 5.60
C TRP A 123 -18.86 -7.28 6.02
N GLY A 124 -18.52 -6.45 6.99
CA GLY A 124 -17.15 -6.21 7.39
C GLY A 124 -16.51 -7.30 8.26
N ASN A 125 -17.23 -8.37 8.64
CA ASN A 125 -16.59 -9.57 9.20
C ASN A 125 -16.16 -10.58 8.13
N ASP A 126 -16.65 -10.46 6.89
CA ASP A 126 -16.22 -11.34 5.79
C ASP A 126 -14.73 -11.08 5.52
N ARG A 127 -13.92 -12.14 5.61
CA ARG A 127 -12.45 -12.07 5.56
C ARG A 127 -11.84 -13.31 4.92
N GLY A 128 -10.62 -13.17 4.42
CA GLY A 128 -9.83 -14.25 3.84
C GLY A 128 -9.77 -14.16 2.32
N GLN A 129 -8.61 -14.56 1.77
CA GLN A 129 -8.32 -14.55 0.34
C GLN A 129 -9.15 -15.61 -0.41
N ASP A 130 -9.56 -16.65 0.31
CA ASP A 130 -10.46 -17.71 -0.14
C ASP A 130 -11.85 -17.20 -0.57
N LEU A 131 -12.25 -16.01 -0.12
CA LEU A 131 -13.49 -15.37 -0.57
C LEU A 131 -13.43 -14.88 -2.03
N GLY A 132 -12.28 -15.01 -2.67
CA GLY A 132 -12.06 -14.52 -4.02
C GLY A 132 -12.30 -13.02 -4.15
N ARG A 133 -12.52 -12.58 -5.38
CA ARG A 133 -12.79 -11.20 -5.76
C ARG A 133 -14.11 -11.13 -6.54
N LEU A 134 -14.67 -9.93 -6.66
CA LEU A 134 -15.92 -9.69 -7.38
C LEU A 134 -15.68 -8.70 -8.51
N ILE A 135 -16.04 -9.13 -9.72
CA ILE A 135 -15.98 -8.33 -10.95
C ILE A 135 -17.37 -7.78 -11.25
N LEU A 136 -17.45 -6.51 -11.65
CA LEU A 136 -18.66 -5.89 -12.15
C LEU A 136 -18.65 -5.91 -13.68
N TYR A 137 -19.79 -6.20 -14.28
CA TYR A 137 -20.04 -6.01 -15.70
C TYR A 137 -21.25 -5.10 -15.91
N CYS A 138 -21.19 -4.28 -16.96
CA CYS A 138 -22.24 -3.37 -17.39
C CYS A 138 -22.55 -3.67 -18.86
N ASP A 139 -23.77 -4.11 -19.15
CA ASP A 139 -24.20 -4.56 -20.47
C ASP A 139 -23.21 -5.55 -21.12
N GLY A 140 -22.67 -6.48 -20.32
CA GLY A 140 -21.73 -7.53 -20.76
C GLY A 140 -20.25 -7.12 -20.80
N LEU A 141 -19.92 -5.84 -20.64
CA LEU A 141 -18.53 -5.34 -20.61
C LEU A 141 -18.01 -5.25 -19.18
N GLN A 142 -16.76 -5.65 -18.96
CA GLN A 142 -16.11 -5.60 -17.64
C GLN A 142 -15.92 -4.14 -17.21
N VAL A 143 -16.38 -3.79 -16.02
CA VAL A 143 -16.14 -2.47 -15.44
C VAL A 143 -14.92 -2.55 -14.54
N GLY A 144 -13.87 -1.87 -14.97
CA GLY A 144 -12.61 -1.80 -14.24
C GLY A 144 -11.75 -3.04 -14.43
N TYR A 145 -10.50 -2.93 -14.00
CA TYR A 145 -9.48 -3.92 -14.28
C TYR A 145 -9.23 -4.79 -13.04
N ARG A 146 -8.75 -6.01 -13.27
CA ARG A 146 -8.52 -6.96 -12.17
C ARG A 146 -7.38 -6.55 -11.26
N MET A 147 -6.38 -5.85 -11.79
CA MET A 147 -5.22 -5.41 -11.04
C MET A 147 -4.58 -4.13 -11.61
N MET A 148 -4.00 -3.30 -10.73
CA MET A 148 -3.09 -2.18 -11.06
C MET A 148 -3.68 -1.14 -12.02
N SER A 149 -4.94 -0.75 -11.82
CA SER A 149 -5.58 0.27 -12.65
C SER A 149 -6.36 1.30 -11.83
N ASP A 150 -6.73 2.40 -12.49
CA ASP A 150 -7.50 3.49 -11.92
C ASP A 150 -8.96 3.13 -11.67
N TYR A 151 -9.56 2.30 -12.52
CA TYR A 151 -10.81 1.57 -12.23
C TYR A 151 -10.51 0.15 -11.78
N GLY A 152 -11.23 -0.36 -10.79
CA GLY A 152 -10.94 -1.68 -10.24
C GLY A 152 -12.17 -2.38 -9.70
N LEU A 153 -11.94 -3.52 -9.08
CA LEU A 153 -12.98 -4.49 -8.73
C LEU A 153 -14.02 -3.96 -7.73
N ILE A 154 -15.28 -4.35 -7.93
CA ILE A 154 -16.41 -3.96 -7.06
C ILE A 154 -16.36 -4.62 -5.68
N SER A 155 -15.47 -5.58 -5.47
CA SER A 155 -15.17 -6.16 -4.15
C SER A 155 -14.46 -5.19 -3.19
N GLY A 156 -13.95 -4.05 -3.66
CA GLY A 156 -13.44 -2.94 -2.84
C GLY A 156 -11.93 -2.84 -2.75
N ALA A 157 -11.20 -3.97 -2.75
CA ALA A 157 -9.75 -4.00 -2.83
C ALA A 157 -9.27 -5.06 -3.82
N GLU A 158 -8.28 -4.69 -4.63
CA GLU A 158 -7.71 -5.54 -5.69
C GLU A 158 -6.91 -6.70 -5.11
N ASN A 159 -6.13 -6.44 -4.05
CA ASN A 159 -5.21 -7.39 -3.46
C ASN A 159 -5.84 -8.15 -2.29
N ALA A 160 -7.06 -8.65 -2.40
CA ALA A 160 -7.60 -9.64 -1.47
C ALA A 160 -6.88 -11.01 -1.63
N GLY A 161 -5.55 -10.98 -1.59
CA GLY A 161 -4.58 -12.01 -1.96
C GLY A 161 -3.22 -11.73 -1.26
N SER A 162 -2.14 -12.32 -1.79
CA SER A 162 -0.80 -12.53 -1.18
C SER A 162 -0.17 -11.48 -0.24
N GLU A 163 -0.55 -10.20 -0.34
CA GLU A 163 -0.02 -9.11 0.49
C GLU A 163 -1.03 -8.53 1.49
N SER A 164 -2.33 -8.80 1.34
CA SER A 164 -3.30 -8.49 2.39
C SER A 164 -3.16 -9.47 3.53
N TYR A 165 -3.07 -8.95 4.76
CA TYR A 165 -2.91 -9.75 5.97
C TYR A 165 -4.05 -10.79 6.08
N PRO A 166 -3.77 -12.09 5.87
CA PRO A 166 -4.82 -13.10 5.77
C PRO A 166 -5.63 -13.12 7.07
N GLY A 167 -6.96 -13.09 6.94
CA GLY A 167 -7.87 -13.19 8.08
C GLY A 167 -8.14 -11.90 8.86
N SER A 168 -7.75 -10.72 8.37
CA SER A 168 -8.20 -9.44 8.95
C SER A 168 -9.63 -9.10 8.51
N ARG A 169 -10.44 -8.58 9.43
CA ARG A 169 -11.83 -8.15 9.17
C ARG A 169 -11.84 -6.70 8.68
N PRO A 170 -12.40 -6.39 7.51
CA PRO A 170 -12.39 -5.03 6.97
C PRO A 170 -13.05 -3.99 7.89
N PHE A 171 -14.25 -4.28 8.37
CA PHE A 171 -15.00 -3.35 9.22
C PHE A 171 -15.81 -4.12 10.28
N PRO A 172 -15.15 -4.62 11.34
CA PRO A 172 -15.75 -5.58 12.27
C PRO A 172 -17.10 -5.11 12.83
N GLY A 173 -18.08 -6.01 12.81
CA GLY A 173 -19.43 -5.80 13.35
C GLY A 173 -20.34 -4.86 12.54
N ARG A 174 -19.87 -4.38 11.38
CA ARG A 174 -20.56 -3.36 10.58
C ARG A 174 -20.51 -3.65 9.09
N PHE A 175 -21.35 -2.95 8.33
CA PHE A 175 -21.33 -2.95 6.86
C PHE A 175 -20.39 -1.89 6.30
N PHE A 176 -19.73 -2.20 5.19
CA PHE A 176 -18.98 -1.24 4.39
C PHE A 176 -19.50 -1.21 2.96
N TYR A 177 -19.16 -0.14 2.24
CA TYR A 177 -19.69 0.18 0.93
C TYR A 177 -18.59 0.42 -0.09
N VAL A 178 -18.76 -0.12 -1.29
CA VAL A 178 -17.87 0.15 -2.43
C VAL A 178 -18.67 0.90 -3.48
N THR A 179 -18.19 2.07 -3.89
CA THR A 179 -18.84 2.93 -4.88
C THR A 179 -17.93 3.12 -6.09
N GLU A 180 -18.44 2.75 -7.27
CA GLU A 180 -17.73 2.86 -8.54
C GLU A 180 -18.57 3.65 -9.55
N PRO A 181 -17.97 4.52 -10.38
CA PRO A 181 -18.67 5.14 -11.50
C PRO A 181 -19.02 4.09 -12.55
N LEU A 182 -20.20 4.21 -13.16
CA LEU A 182 -20.55 3.42 -14.34
C LEU A 182 -20.07 4.15 -15.61
N PRO A 183 -19.57 3.42 -16.62
CA PRO A 183 -19.14 4.01 -17.88
C PRO A 183 -20.25 4.84 -18.52
N ARG A 184 -19.97 6.13 -18.80
CA ARG A 184 -20.97 7.04 -19.37
C ARG A 184 -21.47 6.55 -20.72
N LYS A 185 -20.60 5.95 -21.55
CA LYS A 185 -20.96 5.37 -22.86
C LYS A 185 -22.01 4.25 -22.78
N LEU A 186 -22.16 3.62 -21.62
CA LEU A 186 -23.13 2.53 -21.40
C LEU A 186 -24.42 2.99 -20.73
N THR A 187 -24.46 4.20 -20.16
CA THR A 187 -25.63 4.74 -19.46
C THR A 187 -26.24 5.98 -20.13
N HIS A 188 -25.50 6.66 -21.00
CA HIS A 188 -25.99 7.82 -21.73
C HIS A 188 -27.20 7.45 -22.60
N GLY A 189 -28.29 8.22 -22.49
CA GLY A 189 -29.52 7.98 -23.24
C GLY A 189 -30.35 6.78 -22.76
N LYS A 190 -29.88 6.02 -21.76
CA LYS A 190 -30.62 4.88 -21.19
C LYS A 190 -31.29 5.26 -19.87
N HIS A 191 -32.44 4.64 -19.61
CA HIS A 191 -33.16 4.75 -18.34
C HIS A 191 -32.98 3.53 -17.44
N HIS A 192 -32.45 2.43 -17.98
CA HIS A 192 -32.13 1.20 -17.26
C HIS A 192 -30.80 0.66 -17.78
N VAL A 193 -30.09 -0.08 -16.92
CA VAL A 193 -28.81 -0.72 -17.27
C VAL A 193 -28.77 -2.13 -16.69
N ARG A 194 -28.22 -3.08 -17.46
CA ARG A 194 -28.03 -4.45 -16.99
C ARG A 194 -26.66 -4.57 -16.34
N LEU A 195 -26.65 -4.99 -15.09
CA LEU A 195 -25.42 -5.20 -14.31
C LEU A 195 -25.26 -6.69 -13.97
N THR A 196 -24.02 -7.16 -13.97
CA THR A 196 -23.66 -8.50 -13.50
C THR A 196 -22.53 -8.40 -12.49
N ILE A 197 -22.62 -9.14 -11.39
CA ILE A 197 -21.52 -9.35 -10.45
C ILE A 197 -21.12 -10.82 -10.52
N GLN A 198 -19.85 -11.09 -10.80
CA GLN A 198 -19.30 -12.44 -10.92
C GLN A 198 -18.12 -12.64 -9.97
N ALA A 199 -18.03 -13.82 -9.36
CA ALA A 199 -16.89 -14.19 -8.55
C ALA A 199 -15.70 -14.66 -9.40
N ILE A 200 -14.50 -14.33 -8.96
CA ILE A 200 -13.24 -14.84 -9.51
C ILE A 200 -12.30 -15.22 -8.35
N GLY A 201 -11.42 -16.20 -8.55
CA GLY A 201 -10.37 -16.53 -7.60
C GLY A 201 -9.43 -15.35 -7.31
N HIS A 202 -8.68 -15.45 -6.21
CA HIS A 202 -7.66 -14.47 -5.87
C HIS A 202 -6.49 -14.51 -6.86
N ASP A 203 -5.65 -13.50 -6.82
CA ASP A 203 -4.42 -13.40 -7.60
C ASP A 203 -3.16 -13.36 -6.74
N TRP A 204 -2.05 -13.67 -7.40
CA TRP A 204 -0.70 -13.47 -6.91
C TRP A 204 0.09 -12.68 -7.96
N MET A 205 0.26 -11.39 -7.72
CA MET A 205 0.87 -10.45 -8.66
C MET A 205 2.30 -10.78 -9.10
N TYR A 206 2.99 -11.66 -8.39
CA TYR A 206 4.35 -12.08 -8.71
C TYR A 206 4.40 -13.41 -9.47
N GLY A 207 3.25 -13.97 -9.84
CA GLY A 207 3.18 -15.12 -10.72
C GLY A 207 3.84 -14.81 -12.06
N SER A 208 4.79 -15.64 -12.48
CA SER A 208 5.50 -15.47 -13.75
C SER A 208 4.73 -16.00 -14.96
N ASN A 209 3.58 -16.64 -14.73
CA ASN A 209 2.66 -17.14 -15.74
C ASN A 209 1.22 -17.11 -15.21
N PHE A 210 0.24 -17.29 -16.11
CA PHE A 210 -1.19 -17.21 -15.77
C PHE A 210 -1.60 -18.11 -14.60
N ASN A 211 -1.13 -19.36 -14.54
CA ASN A 211 -1.53 -20.31 -13.49
C ASN A 211 -0.96 -19.95 -12.11
N GLN A 212 0.23 -19.33 -12.08
CA GLN A 212 0.78 -18.78 -10.85
C GLN A 212 0.09 -17.47 -10.46
N TYR A 213 -0.33 -16.68 -11.45
CA TYR A 213 -0.93 -15.38 -11.24
C TYR A 213 -2.39 -15.45 -10.81
N GLN A 214 -3.23 -16.20 -11.52
CA GLN A 214 -4.68 -16.26 -11.30
C GLN A 214 -5.07 -17.64 -10.76
N HIS A 215 -5.50 -17.68 -9.50
CA HIS A 215 -5.89 -18.91 -8.84
C HIS A 215 -7.36 -19.27 -9.13
N LEU A 216 -7.68 -20.55 -8.93
CA LEU A 216 -9.05 -21.05 -8.97
C LEU A 216 -9.88 -20.45 -7.84
N LEU A 217 -11.19 -20.27 -8.07
CA LEU A 217 -12.10 -19.99 -6.97
C LEU A 217 -12.40 -21.30 -6.22
N GLU A 218 -11.77 -21.49 -5.06
CA GLU A 218 -11.91 -22.73 -4.29
C GLU A 218 -13.11 -22.72 -3.34
N HIS A 219 -13.50 -21.53 -2.87
CA HIS A 219 -14.55 -21.31 -1.88
C HIS A 219 -15.57 -20.26 -2.33
N ARG A 220 -16.65 -20.13 -1.56
CA ARG A 220 -17.69 -19.13 -1.82
C ARG A 220 -17.15 -17.70 -1.74
N SER A 221 -17.82 -16.78 -2.43
CA SER A 221 -17.57 -15.35 -2.28
C SER A 221 -17.99 -14.81 -0.90
N ARG A 222 -17.60 -13.55 -0.63
CA ARG A 222 -18.26 -12.71 0.37
C ARG A 222 -19.74 -12.50 0.04
N GLY A 223 -20.54 -12.18 1.05
CA GLY A 223 -21.97 -11.90 0.86
C GLY A 223 -22.19 -10.57 0.16
N VAL A 224 -23.01 -10.56 -0.88
CA VAL A 224 -23.50 -9.37 -1.59
C VAL A 224 -24.92 -9.08 -1.08
N TYR A 225 -25.09 -7.99 -0.34
CA TYR A 225 -26.34 -7.72 0.40
C TYR A 225 -27.30 -6.83 -0.39
N LYS A 226 -26.79 -5.70 -0.91
CA LYS A 226 -27.57 -4.73 -1.67
C LYS A 226 -26.70 -4.05 -2.72
N ALA A 227 -27.32 -3.65 -3.83
CA ALA A 227 -26.72 -2.76 -4.80
C ALA A 227 -27.64 -1.55 -5.04
N TYR A 228 -27.04 -0.37 -5.18
CA TYR A 228 -27.71 0.92 -5.30
C TYR A 228 -27.14 1.66 -6.49
N ILE A 229 -27.98 2.38 -7.23
CA ILE A 229 -27.53 3.26 -8.30
C ILE A 229 -27.98 4.70 -8.03
N GLY A 230 -27.05 5.64 -8.15
CA GLY A 230 -27.31 7.05 -7.89
C GLY A 230 -26.45 7.97 -8.75
N THR A 231 -26.64 9.28 -8.60
CA THR A 231 -25.91 10.31 -9.37
C THR A 231 -24.87 11.08 -8.56
N ASN A 232 -24.68 10.70 -7.28
CA ASN A 232 -23.74 11.33 -6.36
C ASN A 232 -22.78 10.26 -5.81
N PRO A 233 -21.45 10.46 -5.89
CA PRO A 233 -20.48 9.51 -5.35
C PRO A 233 -20.49 9.44 -3.81
N PHE A 234 -20.99 10.46 -3.11
CA PHE A 234 -21.18 10.43 -1.67
C PHE A 234 -22.47 9.68 -1.32
N PHE A 235 -22.40 8.35 -1.33
CA PHE A 235 -23.53 7.50 -0.99
C PHE A 235 -23.93 7.64 0.48
N THR A 236 -25.21 7.90 0.74
CA THR A 236 -25.79 7.86 2.09
C THR A 236 -26.79 6.71 2.14
N PRO A 237 -26.56 5.67 2.97
CA PRO A 237 -27.54 4.59 3.13
C PRO A 237 -28.90 5.16 3.53
N PRO A 238 -30.01 4.68 2.92
CA PRO A 238 -31.36 4.96 3.39
C PRO A 238 -31.53 4.66 4.90
N SER A 239 -32.40 5.41 5.59
CA SER A 239 -32.57 5.30 7.06
C SER A 239 -32.96 3.90 7.55
N GLY A 240 -33.61 3.08 6.72
CA GLY A 240 -33.96 1.69 7.02
C GLY A 240 -32.83 0.67 6.78
N ASP A 241 -31.66 1.08 6.26
CA ASP A 241 -30.57 0.15 6.02
C ASP A 241 -29.75 -0.13 7.28
N VAL A 242 -29.76 -1.39 7.70
CA VAL A 242 -28.98 -1.89 8.84
C VAL A 242 -27.48 -1.65 8.64
N GLN A 243 -26.81 -0.98 9.58
CA GLN A 243 -25.36 -0.68 9.51
C GLN A 243 -24.50 -1.54 10.44
N GLY A 244 -25.05 -1.95 11.59
CA GLY A 244 -24.28 -2.51 12.70
C GLY A 244 -23.69 -1.45 13.62
N THR A 245 -22.98 -1.90 14.66
CA THR A 245 -22.40 -1.04 15.69
C THR A 245 -20.90 -1.27 15.81
N PRO A 246 -20.11 -0.24 16.20
CA PRO A 246 -18.71 -0.44 16.53
C PRO A 246 -18.57 -1.53 17.60
N PRO A 247 -17.58 -2.44 17.47
CA PRO A 247 -17.26 -3.35 18.55
C PRO A 247 -16.79 -2.55 19.77
N PRO A 248 -16.86 -3.13 20.98
CA PRO A 248 -16.29 -2.51 22.17
C PRO A 248 -14.80 -2.20 21.98
N PRO A 249 -14.23 -1.27 22.79
CA PRO A 249 -12.83 -0.93 22.73
C PRO A 249 -11.94 -2.18 22.73
N SER A 250 -11.02 -2.24 21.78
CA SER A 250 -10.26 -3.46 21.55
C SER A 250 -9.22 -3.68 22.65
N PRO A 251 -9.11 -4.92 23.16
CA PRO A 251 -8.17 -5.23 24.22
C PRO A 251 -6.72 -5.09 23.74
N ILE A 252 -5.82 -4.80 24.69
CA ILE A 252 -4.37 -4.97 24.46
C ILE A 252 -4.11 -6.45 24.30
N ARG A 253 -3.20 -6.80 23.39
CA ARG A 253 -2.76 -8.17 23.22
C ARG A 253 -1.98 -8.63 24.47
N PRO A 254 -2.39 -9.72 25.16
CA PRO A 254 -1.76 -10.13 26.41
C PRO A 254 -0.39 -10.83 26.21
N ALA A 255 -0.23 -11.54 25.08
CA ALA A 255 0.96 -12.31 24.75
C ALA A 255 1.31 -12.11 23.25
N PRO A 256 2.60 -12.18 22.83
CA PRO A 256 3.66 -12.93 23.50
C PRO A 256 4.54 -12.15 24.50
N GLY A 257 4.60 -10.82 24.40
CA GLY A 257 5.43 -9.99 25.28
C GLY A 257 6.94 -10.18 25.09
N PRO A 258 7.78 -9.51 25.90
CA PRO A 258 9.24 -9.46 25.71
C PRO A 258 9.97 -10.78 25.89
N ARG A 259 9.35 -11.79 26.53
CA ARG A 259 9.94 -13.13 26.70
C ARG A 259 10.25 -13.80 25.35
N ILE A 260 9.55 -13.43 24.27
CA ILE A 260 9.84 -13.95 22.92
C ILE A 260 11.26 -13.62 22.45
N LEU A 261 11.88 -12.55 22.97
CA LEU A 261 13.25 -12.18 22.60
C LEU A 261 14.28 -13.24 23.02
N ARG A 262 13.99 -14.08 24.02
CA ARG A 262 14.83 -15.24 24.33
C ARG A 262 14.77 -16.30 23.23
N GLN A 263 13.58 -16.53 22.67
CA GLN A 263 13.41 -17.43 21.51
C GLN A 263 14.10 -16.87 20.28
N VAL A 264 14.05 -15.55 20.08
CA VAL A 264 14.83 -14.87 19.01
C VAL A 264 16.32 -15.15 19.17
N LYS A 265 16.89 -14.94 20.37
CA LYS A 265 18.32 -15.21 20.61
C LYS A 265 18.67 -16.68 20.35
N PHE A 266 17.83 -17.60 20.80
CA PHE A 266 18.02 -19.04 20.57
C PHE A 266 17.98 -19.40 19.08
N HIS A 267 16.94 -18.96 18.36
CA HIS A 267 16.77 -19.20 16.93
C HIS A 267 17.95 -18.64 16.12
N VAL A 268 18.30 -17.38 16.33
CA VAL A 268 19.42 -16.73 15.63
C VAL A 268 20.72 -17.49 15.86
N ASN A 269 21.01 -17.91 17.09
CA ASN A 269 22.22 -18.67 17.40
C ASN A 269 22.25 -20.04 16.72
N ASN A 270 21.13 -20.75 16.66
CA ASN A 270 21.05 -22.03 15.96
C ASN A 270 21.23 -21.87 14.45
N VAL A 271 20.60 -20.86 13.86
CA VAL A 271 20.76 -20.55 12.43
C VAL A 271 22.21 -20.16 12.12
N LEU A 272 22.85 -19.33 12.94
CA LEU A 272 24.26 -18.95 12.76
C LEU A 272 25.20 -20.17 12.85
N LYS A 273 24.98 -21.08 13.80
CA LYS A 273 25.73 -22.34 13.89
C LYS A 273 25.57 -23.19 12.62
N SER A 274 24.35 -23.34 12.13
CA SER A 274 24.04 -24.08 10.90
C SER A 274 24.72 -23.45 9.67
N ILE A 275 24.66 -22.12 9.55
CA ILE A 275 25.35 -21.38 8.47
C ILE A 275 26.84 -21.68 8.50
N LEU A 276 27.50 -21.53 9.66
CA LEU A 276 28.94 -21.75 9.79
C LEU A 276 29.35 -23.22 9.58
N ALA A 277 28.47 -24.18 9.87
CA ALA A 277 28.70 -25.60 9.60
C ALA A 277 28.50 -25.98 8.11
N SER A 278 27.72 -25.19 7.36
CA SER A 278 27.46 -25.45 5.94
C SER A 278 28.72 -25.31 5.07
N LYS A 279 28.89 -26.21 4.10
CA LYS A 279 29.97 -26.18 3.11
C LYS A 279 29.65 -25.30 1.89
N GLY A 280 28.37 -24.96 1.67
CA GLY A 280 27.94 -24.14 0.53
C GLY A 280 28.54 -22.73 0.58
N LEU A 281 28.75 -22.14 -0.60
CA LEU A 281 29.12 -20.73 -0.74
C LEU A 281 27.93 -19.85 -0.43
N ASP A 282 28.16 -18.76 0.29
CA ASP A 282 27.13 -17.79 0.60
C ASP A 282 27.19 -16.58 -0.34
N GLY A 283 26.03 -15.96 -0.60
CA GLY A 283 25.91 -14.70 -1.30
C GLY A 283 26.21 -13.45 -0.47
N PRO A 284 26.21 -12.26 -1.11
CA PRO A 284 26.63 -11.01 -0.49
C PRO A 284 25.74 -10.58 0.70
N GLN A 285 24.45 -10.92 0.69
CA GLN A 285 23.54 -10.61 1.81
C GLN A 285 23.91 -11.37 3.09
N ARG A 286 24.27 -12.64 2.96
CA ARG A 286 24.72 -13.48 4.07
C ARG A 286 26.05 -12.99 4.60
N VAL A 287 26.98 -12.61 3.71
CA VAL A 287 28.29 -12.04 4.08
C VAL A 287 28.12 -10.80 4.96
N VAL A 288 27.28 -9.83 4.58
CA VAL A 288 27.05 -8.65 5.42
C VAL A 288 26.28 -8.98 6.71
N MET A 289 25.39 -9.96 6.68
CA MET A 289 24.69 -10.44 7.89
C MET A 289 25.69 -11.03 8.89
N LEU A 290 26.61 -11.89 8.44
CA LEU A 290 27.68 -12.45 9.25
C LEU A 290 28.62 -11.37 9.81
N ALA A 291 28.96 -10.36 9.00
CA ALA A 291 29.77 -9.23 9.45
C ALA A 291 29.07 -8.40 10.55
N HIS A 292 27.75 -8.24 10.47
CA HIS A 292 26.98 -7.66 11.57
C HIS A 292 26.97 -8.57 12.79
N ALA A 293 26.76 -9.87 12.61
CA ALA A 293 26.70 -10.84 13.70
C ALA A 293 28.03 -10.91 14.49
N TYR A 294 29.17 -10.78 13.80
CA TYR A 294 30.50 -10.71 14.42
C TYR A 294 30.63 -9.62 15.49
N ARG A 295 29.81 -8.56 15.41
CA ARG A 295 29.85 -7.40 16.31
C ARG A 295 28.77 -7.40 17.39
N VAL A 296 27.92 -8.43 17.45
CA VAL A 296 26.76 -8.46 18.36
C VAL A 296 27.03 -9.41 19.53
N ASN A 297 27.29 -8.84 20.70
CA ASN A 297 27.82 -9.54 21.89
C ASN A 297 27.00 -10.73 22.42
N TRP A 298 25.71 -10.83 22.10
CA TRP A 298 24.87 -11.91 22.63
C TRP A 298 24.84 -13.15 21.73
N CYS A 299 25.35 -13.08 20.49
CA CYS A 299 25.23 -14.16 19.52
C CYS A 299 26.51 -14.98 19.36
N PHE A 300 26.37 -16.21 18.87
CA PHE A 300 27.45 -17.18 18.66
C PHE A 300 28.55 -16.71 17.71
N ALA A 301 28.21 -15.79 16.81
CA ALA A 301 29.14 -15.22 15.85
C ALA A 301 30.06 -14.15 16.47
N TYR A 302 29.75 -13.65 17.68
CA TYR A 302 30.48 -12.56 18.29
C TYR A 302 31.96 -12.87 18.43
N HIS A 303 32.80 -12.09 17.75
CA HIS A 303 34.25 -12.27 17.70
C HIS A 303 34.71 -13.70 17.34
N ASN A 304 33.87 -14.49 16.67
CA ASN A 304 34.20 -15.86 16.30
C ASN A 304 35.07 -15.87 15.03
N PRO A 305 36.33 -16.37 15.08
CA PRO A 305 37.23 -16.34 13.93
C PRO A 305 36.72 -17.14 12.73
N ALA A 306 35.89 -18.18 12.94
CA ALA A 306 35.29 -18.95 11.85
C ALA A 306 34.41 -18.08 10.95
N VAL A 307 33.82 -17.00 11.49
CA VAL A 307 33.05 -16.03 10.71
C VAL A 307 33.95 -15.27 9.74
N LEU A 308 35.15 -14.86 10.16
CA LEU A 308 36.11 -14.18 9.31
C LEU A 308 36.59 -15.11 8.19
N THR A 309 36.94 -16.35 8.53
CA THR A 309 37.31 -17.38 7.54
C THR A 309 36.21 -17.60 6.52
N ARG A 310 34.95 -17.71 6.97
CA ARG A 310 33.78 -17.87 6.11
C ARG A 310 33.59 -16.68 5.16
N ILE A 311 33.63 -15.46 5.69
CA ILE A 311 33.49 -14.23 4.89
C ILE A 311 34.60 -14.14 3.83
N ILE A 312 35.86 -14.37 4.22
CA ILE A 312 36.99 -14.31 3.27
C ILE A 312 36.80 -15.33 2.15
N ARG A 313 36.46 -16.58 2.49
CA ARG A 313 36.21 -17.66 1.51
C ARG A 313 35.12 -17.27 0.50
N ASP A 314 34.01 -16.73 0.99
CA ASP A 314 32.85 -16.45 0.15
C ASP A 314 33.07 -15.22 -0.74
N VAL A 315 33.74 -14.17 -0.24
CA VAL A 315 34.08 -13.01 -1.07
C VAL A 315 35.18 -13.35 -2.08
N ASP A 316 36.14 -14.20 -1.74
CA ASP A 316 37.12 -14.75 -2.69
C ASP A 316 36.43 -15.51 -3.82
N ALA A 317 35.44 -16.33 -3.49
CA ALA A 317 34.65 -17.06 -4.48
C ALA A 317 33.91 -16.08 -5.41
N MET A 318 33.24 -15.06 -4.86
CA MET A 318 32.55 -14.03 -5.67
C MET A 318 33.52 -13.29 -6.59
N ALA A 319 34.70 -12.91 -6.09
CA ALA A 319 35.73 -12.23 -6.89
C ALA A 319 36.27 -13.13 -8.02
N ALA A 320 36.31 -14.45 -7.80
CA ALA A 320 36.64 -15.46 -8.81
C ALA A 320 35.45 -15.80 -9.75
N GLY A 321 34.32 -15.10 -9.66
CA GLY A 321 33.12 -15.37 -10.47
C GLY A 321 32.38 -16.65 -10.08
N LYS A 322 32.62 -17.18 -8.87
CA LYS A 322 31.95 -18.36 -8.32
C LYS A 322 30.83 -17.95 -7.37
N GLY A 323 29.79 -18.78 -7.29
CA GLY A 323 28.61 -18.55 -6.45
C GLY A 323 27.35 -18.37 -7.28
N GLN A 324 26.21 -18.16 -6.62
CA GLN A 324 24.93 -17.95 -7.30
C GLN A 324 24.80 -16.49 -7.73
N GLU A 325 24.95 -16.17 -9.02
CA GLU A 325 24.79 -14.81 -9.55
C GLU A 325 23.42 -14.19 -9.18
N ASN A 326 22.38 -15.02 -9.06
CA ASN A 326 21.05 -14.61 -8.63
C ASN A 326 21.03 -14.02 -7.20
N GLU A 327 21.92 -14.46 -6.30
CA GLU A 327 22.01 -13.97 -4.92
C GLU A 327 22.63 -12.56 -4.82
N ALA A 328 23.37 -12.12 -5.85
CA ALA A 328 23.88 -10.75 -5.91
C ALA A 328 22.78 -9.71 -6.20
N ASN A 329 21.59 -10.15 -6.64
CA ASN A 329 20.55 -9.28 -7.17
C ASN A 329 21.16 -8.26 -8.15
N THR A 330 21.52 -8.76 -9.34
CA THR A 330 22.30 -8.07 -10.37
C THR A 330 21.68 -6.77 -10.86
N SER A 331 20.45 -6.44 -10.46
CA SER A 331 19.74 -5.23 -10.86
C SER A 331 19.78 -4.08 -9.85
N TRP A 332 19.98 -4.34 -8.55
CA TRP A 332 19.82 -3.31 -7.50
C TRP A 332 20.92 -3.23 -6.43
N ARG A 333 21.64 -4.33 -6.14
CA ARG A 333 22.56 -4.38 -4.99
C ARG A 333 23.98 -4.78 -5.35
N LEU A 334 24.12 -5.77 -6.23
CA LEU A 334 25.39 -6.42 -6.57
C LEU A 334 26.20 -6.69 -5.29
N TYR A 335 27.42 -6.15 -5.21
CA TYR A 335 28.35 -6.39 -4.11
C TYR A 335 28.46 -5.22 -3.13
N GLY A 336 27.49 -4.29 -3.12
CA GLY A 336 27.35 -3.27 -2.06
C GLY A 336 27.36 -3.85 -0.64
N PRO A 337 26.72 -5.01 -0.36
CA PRO A 337 26.81 -5.67 0.93
C PRO A 337 28.23 -6.14 1.29
N VAL A 338 29.03 -6.56 0.30
CA VAL A 338 30.45 -6.93 0.51
C VAL A 338 31.25 -5.70 0.93
N GLY A 339 31.05 -4.56 0.26
CA GLY A 339 31.70 -3.31 0.65
C GLY A 339 31.38 -2.92 2.09
N ARG A 340 30.11 -3.10 2.52
CA ARG A 340 29.74 -2.90 3.92
C ARG A 340 30.43 -3.89 4.86
N ALA A 341 30.52 -5.17 4.49
CA ALA A 341 31.19 -6.18 5.31
C ALA A 341 32.68 -5.86 5.50
N VAL A 342 33.38 -5.43 4.44
CA VAL A 342 34.76 -4.93 4.50
C VAL A 342 34.84 -3.76 5.46
N ALA A 343 34.00 -2.72 5.31
CA ALA A 343 34.01 -1.56 6.20
C ALA A 343 33.76 -1.92 7.68
N LEU A 344 32.93 -2.93 7.96
CA LEU A 344 32.64 -3.37 9.32
C LEU A 344 33.81 -4.16 9.97
N LEU A 345 34.63 -4.84 9.17
CA LEU A 345 35.60 -5.84 9.63
C LEU A 345 37.05 -5.56 9.19
N TYR A 346 37.31 -4.41 8.57
CA TYR A 346 38.62 -4.08 8.01
C TYR A 346 39.78 -4.30 8.99
N PRO A 347 39.71 -3.88 10.28
CA PRO A 347 40.79 -4.12 11.23
C PRO A 347 41.11 -5.61 11.42
N GLN A 348 40.11 -6.49 11.34
CA GLN A 348 40.23 -7.93 11.56
C GLN A 348 40.74 -8.67 10.31
N ILE A 349 40.42 -8.18 9.11
CA ILE A 349 40.78 -8.86 7.85
C ILE A 349 42.01 -8.27 7.18
N LYS A 350 42.49 -7.09 7.58
CA LYS A 350 43.56 -6.34 6.88
C LYS A 350 44.79 -7.18 6.53
N THR A 351 45.23 -8.04 7.44
CA THR A 351 46.42 -8.89 7.28
C THR A 351 46.24 -10.02 6.26
N SER A 352 44.99 -10.34 5.91
CA SER A 352 44.68 -11.33 4.89
C SER A 352 44.58 -10.73 3.48
N LEU A 353 44.40 -9.42 3.35
CA LEU A 353 44.05 -8.78 2.08
C LEU A 353 45.17 -8.83 1.04
N ASP A 354 46.43 -8.94 1.46
CA ASP A 354 47.58 -8.92 0.53
C ASP A 354 48.03 -10.32 0.11
N LYS A 355 47.35 -11.38 0.57
CA LYS A 355 47.60 -12.74 0.10
C LYS A 355 47.10 -12.91 -1.34
N THR A 356 47.81 -13.73 -2.11
CA THR A 356 47.42 -14.10 -3.48
C THR A 356 46.11 -14.90 -3.51
N LEU A 357 45.20 -14.48 -4.40
CA LEU A 357 43.96 -15.16 -4.74
C LEU A 357 44.02 -15.63 -6.19
N THR A 358 43.82 -16.92 -6.42
CA THR A 358 43.65 -17.47 -7.77
C THR A 358 42.20 -17.30 -8.23
N LEU A 359 42.00 -16.51 -9.28
CA LEU A 359 40.67 -16.22 -9.86
C LEU A 359 40.27 -17.32 -10.84
N SER A 360 41.20 -17.74 -11.68
CA SER A 360 41.05 -18.83 -12.66
C SER A 360 42.41 -19.47 -12.92
N PRO A 361 42.50 -20.65 -13.57
CA PRO A 361 43.79 -21.20 -14.01
C PRO A 361 44.59 -20.14 -14.77
N GLY A 362 45.85 -19.91 -14.36
CA GLY A 362 46.74 -18.90 -14.95
C GLY A 362 46.47 -17.43 -14.56
N LYS A 363 45.44 -17.13 -13.76
CA LYS A 363 45.11 -15.74 -13.33
C LYS A 363 45.02 -15.64 -11.81
N SER A 364 45.98 -14.94 -11.21
CA SER A 364 46.01 -14.65 -9.77
C SER A 364 46.27 -13.17 -9.52
N LEU A 365 45.65 -12.63 -8.46
CA LEU A 365 45.85 -11.25 -8.00
C LEU A 365 45.93 -11.22 -6.47
N PRO A 366 46.53 -10.20 -5.84
CA PRO A 366 46.32 -9.93 -4.43
C PRO A 366 44.82 -9.82 -4.13
N ARG A 367 44.35 -10.45 -3.05
CA ARG A 367 42.93 -10.43 -2.65
C ARG A 367 42.35 -9.01 -2.59
N ARG A 368 43.13 -8.05 -2.09
CA ARG A 368 42.81 -6.62 -2.04
C ARG A 368 42.39 -6.09 -3.41
N GLN A 369 43.17 -6.39 -4.46
CA GLN A 369 42.90 -5.94 -5.82
C GLN A 369 41.66 -6.64 -6.41
N ALA A 370 41.52 -7.95 -6.18
CA ALA A 370 40.37 -8.71 -6.64
C ALA A 370 39.05 -8.21 -6.03
N TRP A 371 39.05 -7.95 -4.72
CA TRP A 371 37.89 -7.41 -4.01
C TRP A 371 37.61 -5.95 -4.40
N ALA A 372 38.64 -5.12 -4.58
CA ALA A 372 38.48 -3.76 -5.08
C ALA A 372 37.82 -3.75 -6.47
N ALA A 373 38.26 -4.61 -7.40
CA ALA A 373 37.66 -4.74 -8.72
C ALA A 373 36.17 -5.10 -8.67
N LEU A 374 35.77 -5.97 -7.73
CA LEU A 374 34.38 -6.35 -7.49
C LEU A 374 33.51 -5.14 -7.07
N LEU A 375 34.02 -4.30 -6.18
CA LEU A 375 33.33 -3.10 -5.70
C LEU A 375 33.31 -1.99 -6.76
N THR A 376 34.39 -1.80 -7.51
CA THR A 376 34.43 -0.87 -8.66
C THR A 376 33.41 -1.26 -9.72
N LYS A 377 33.29 -2.55 -10.07
CA LYS A 377 32.26 -3.06 -10.98
C LYS A 377 30.86 -2.73 -10.46
N THR A 378 30.64 -2.85 -9.16
CA THR A 378 29.36 -2.54 -8.51
C THR A 378 29.00 -1.06 -8.66
N ILE A 379 29.93 -0.15 -8.32
CA ILE A 379 29.70 1.30 -8.42
C ILE A 379 29.44 1.70 -9.87
N ASN A 380 30.25 1.22 -10.82
CA ASN A 380 30.10 1.55 -12.25
C ASN A 380 28.75 1.08 -12.81
N TYR A 381 28.31 -0.12 -12.43
CA TYR A 381 27.01 -0.63 -12.86
C TYR A 381 25.87 0.18 -12.25
N LEU A 382 25.86 0.34 -10.93
CA LEU A 382 24.73 0.97 -10.23
C LEU A 382 24.57 2.45 -10.59
N THR A 383 25.65 3.19 -10.79
CA THR A 383 25.60 4.61 -11.20
C THR A 383 25.05 4.81 -12.62
N THR A 384 25.01 3.78 -13.45
CA THR A 384 24.47 3.81 -14.82
C THR A 384 23.11 3.10 -14.94
N HIS A 385 22.62 2.50 -13.86
CA HIS A 385 21.37 1.72 -13.78
C HIS A 385 20.51 2.16 -12.59
N GLU A 386 20.46 3.47 -12.36
CA GLU A 386 19.60 4.10 -11.38
C GLU A 386 18.12 3.81 -11.62
N ARG A 387 17.33 3.92 -10.55
CA ARG A 387 15.91 3.58 -10.54
C ARG A 387 15.11 4.76 -10.03
N TYR A 388 13.95 5.01 -10.63
CA TYR A 388 13.13 6.19 -10.31
C TYR A 388 12.11 5.96 -9.19
N TYR A 389 11.74 4.69 -8.94
CA TYR A 389 10.88 4.38 -7.82
C TYR A 389 11.68 4.60 -6.54
N THR A 390 11.21 5.47 -5.65
CA THR A 390 11.94 5.96 -4.47
C THR A 390 12.57 4.84 -3.64
N ASN A 391 11.82 3.78 -3.34
CA ASN A 391 12.37 2.65 -2.59
C ASN A 391 13.52 1.94 -3.33
N GLN A 392 13.48 1.88 -4.66
CA GLN A 392 14.53 1.30 -5.50
C GLN A 392 15.72 2.24 -5.60
N ALA A 393 15.50 3.55 -5.78
CA ALA A 393 16.54 4.59 -5.76
C ALA A 393 17.36 4.52 -4.46
N MET A 394 16.67 4.43 -3.32
CA MET A 394 17.31 4.29 -2.00
C MET A 394 18.10 2.99 -1.85
N ILE A 395 17.63 1.87 -2.42
CA ILE A 395 18.39 0.62 -2.42
C ILE A 395 19.67 0.78 -3.23
N VAL A 396 19.59 1.36 -4.44
CA VAL A 396 20.75 1.57 -5.32
C VAL A 396 21.76 2.50 -4.65
N ALA A 397 21.32 3.66 -4.16
CA ALA A 397 22.17 4.64 -3.47
C ALA A 397 22.86 4.05 -2.23
N ASN A 398 22.13 3.26 -1.41
CA ASN A 398 22.73 2.55 -0.28
C ASN A 398 23.87 1.63 -0.72
N ASN A 399 23.71 0.89 -1.82
CA ASN A 399 24.72 -0.06 -2.27
C ASN A 399 25.87 0.60 -3.03
N ILE A 400 25.65 1.73 -3.70
CA ILE A 400 26.72 2.60 -4.20
C ILE A 400 27.59 3.07 -3.03
N TYR A 401 26.95 3.64 -2.00
CA TYR A 401 27.65 4.18 -0.84
C TYR A 401 28.43 3.09 -0.09
N THR A 402 27.81 1.95 0.22
CA THR A 402 28.51 0.90 0.96
C THR A 402 29.57 0.17 0.13
N ALA A 403 29.41 0.07 -1.19
CA ALA A 403 30.50 -0.38 -2.06
C ALA A 403 31.69 0.59 -1.99
N ASN A 404 31.42 1.91 -1.99
CA ASN A 404 32.46 2.93 -1.87
C ASN A 404 33.19 2.86 -0.52
N GLN A 405 32.47 2.65 0.59
CA GLN A 405 33.09 2.47 1.92
C GLN A 405 34.11 1.32 1.94
N GLY A 406 33.79 0.20 1.28
CA GLY A 406 34.73 -0.91 1.14
C GLY A 406 35.90 -0.54 0.22
N LEU A 407 35.62 0.12 -0.90
CA LEU A 407 36.64 0.50 -1.87
C LEU A 407 37.63 1.52 -1.31
N GLU A 408 37.19 2.48 -0.50
CA GLU A 408 38.04 3.45 0.19
C GLU A 408 39.10 2.76 1.07
N LEU A 409 38.75 1.63 1.69
CA LEU A 409 39.68 0.86 2.53
C LEU A 409 40.58 -0.10 1.74
N LEU A 410 40.12 -0.57 0.58
CA LEU A 410 40.87 -1.53 -0.25
C LEU A 410 41.79 -0.84 -1.27
N GLN A 411 41.31 0.21 -1.92
CA GLN A 411 41.98 0.93 -3.00
C GLN A 411 41.52 2.41 -3.01
N PRO A 412 42.03 3.24 -2.08
CA PRO A 412 41.54 4.63 -1.88
C PRO A 412 41.58 5.49 -3.13
N ALA A 413 42.61 5.34 -3.98
CA ALA A 413 42.78 6.12 -5.21
C ALA A 413 41.67 5.89 -6.26
N SER A 414 40.88 4.83 -6.12
CA SER A 414 39.76 4.51 -7.02
C SER A 414 38.40 4.73 -6.38
N ALA A 415 38.34 5.11 -5.10
CA ALA A 415 37.10 5.43 -4.41
C ALA A 415 36.65 6.86 -4.72
N MET A 416 35.33 7.06 -4.69
CA MET A 416 34.74 8.40 -4.64
C MET A 416 35.08 9.05 -3.29
N SER A 417 35.25 10.38 -3.29
CA SER A 417 35.28 11.13 -2.04
C SER A 417 33.97 10.95 -1.26
N GLU A 418 34.01 11.10 0.07
CA GLU A 418 32.82 11.03 0.91
C GLU A 418 31.71 11.99 0.45
N LYS A 419 32.08 13.19 -0.02
CA LYS A 419 31.13 14.16 -0.59
C LYS A 419 30.41 13.60 -1.81
N GLN A 420 31.14 12.96 -2.74
CA GLN A 420 30.56 12.37 -3.95
C GLN A 420 29.69 11.15 -3.61
N ALA A 421 30.15 10.25 -2.72
CA ALA A 421 29.39 9.08 -2.33
C ALA A 421 28.10 9.46 -1.60
N ARG A 422 28.16 10.39 -0.64
CA ARG A 422 27.00 10.86 0.13
C ARG A 422 25.98 11.58 -0.74
N TRP A 423 26.41 12.23 -1.83
CA TRP A 423 25.49 12.90 -2.75
C TRP A 423 24.42 11.96 -3.30
N TYR A 424 24.76 10.71 -3.65
CA TYR A 424 23.77 9.70 -4.07
C TYR A 424 22.72 9.41 -2.99
N LEU A 425 23.12 9.42 -1.71
CA LEU A 425 22.18 9.26 -0.59
C LEU A 425 21.23 10.46 -0.51
N TYR A 426 21.76 11.69 -0.64
CA TYR A 426 20.96 12.92 -0.61
C TYR A 426 19.94 12.99 -1.74
N GLU A 427 20.30 12.53 -2.94
CA GLU A 427 19.40 12.40 -4.07
C GLU A 427 18.25 11.45 -3.78
N ALA A 428 18.58 10.24 -3.30
CA ALA A 428 17.60 9.19 -3.04
C ALA A 428 16.60 9.52 -1.91
N ILE A 429 16.94 10.47 -1.03
CA ILE A 429 16.07 10.93 0.05
C ILE A 429 15.49 12.34 -0.19
N GLY A 430 15.67 12.88 -1.39
CA GLY A 430 15.08 14.15 -1.82
C GLY A 430 15.61 15.38 -1.09
N LEU A 431 16.86 15.38 -0.63
CA LEU A 431 17.54 16.59 -0.15
C LEU A 431 18.09 17.44 -1.29
N VAL A 432 18.38 16.82 -2.43
CA VAL A 432 18.84 17.48 -3.67
C VAL A 432 18.12 16.85 -4.88
N PRO A 433 18.06 17.54 -6.03
CA PRO A 433 17.40 17.01 -7.23
C PRO A 433 17.98 15.66 -7.68
N TRP A 434 17.12 14.76 -8.13
CA TRP A 434 17.54 13.43 -8.59
C TRP A 434 18.06 13.45 -10.03
N ARG A 435 19.31 13.02 -10.22
CA ARG A 435 20.04 13.04 -11.49
C ARG A 435 19.69 11.91 -12.46
N GLY A 436 19.22 10.76 -11.97
CA GLY A 436 19.09 9.54 -12.76
C GLY A 436 20.45 8.97 -13.18
N ASN A 437 20.48 8.23 -14.30
CA ASN A 437 21.68 7.53 -14.76
C ASN A 437 22.84 8.49 -15.07
N LYS A 438 24.05 8.11 -14.65
CA LYS A 438 25.29 8.67 -15.17
C LYS A 438 25.47 8.24 -16.63
N LEU A 439 25.86 9.17 -17.50
CA LEU A 439 26.07 8.91 -18.92
C LEU A 439 27.56 8.58 -19.22
N PRO A 440 27.87 7.84 -20.30
CA PRO A 440 29.25 7.55 -20.68
C PRO A 440 30.06 8.83 -20.96
N GLY A 441 31.36 8.79 -20.65
CA GLY A 441 32.35 9.71 -21.20
C GLY A 441 32.67 10.98 -20.39
N LYS A 442 31.84 11.44 -19.43
CA LYS A 442 32.11 12.56 -18.49
C LYS A 442 31.22 12.47 -17.24
N ASP A 443 31.42 13.35 -16.25
CA ASP A 443 30.50 13.57 -15.11
C ASP A 443 29.21 14.28 -15.55
N HIS A 444 28.44 13.60 -16.40
CA HIS A 444 27.17 14.07 -16.96
C HIS A 444 26.06 13.06 -16.60
N TRP A 445 24.85 13.55 -16.36
CA TRP A 445 23.70 12.75 -15.93
C TRP A 445 22.47 12.95 -16.82
N GLN A 446 21.57 11.97 -16.82
CA GLN A 446 20.42 11.90 -17.71
C GLN A 446 19.34 12.94 -17.42
N TRP A 447 19.10 13.28 -16.14
CA TRP A 447 18.01 14.17 -15.71
C TRP A 447 16.65 13.84 -16.35
N PRO A 448 16.17 12.59 -16.26
CA PRO A 448 14.99 12.12 -17.00
C PRO A 448 13.73 12.94 -16.73
N PHE A 449 13.63 13.54 -15.54
CA PHE A 449 12.47 14.31 -15.09
C PHE A 449 12.75 15.81 -14.92
N GLY A 450 13.85 16.29 -15.50
CA GLY A 450 14.35 17.65 -15.34
C GLY A 450 15.04 17.90 -13.99
N HIS A 451 15.57 19.11 -13.81
CA HIS A 451 16.40 19.50 -12.67
C HIS A 451 15.64 19.84 -11.37
N HIS A 452 14.33 19.62 -11.35
CA HIS A 452 13.46 19.96 -10.21
C HIS A 452 12.67 18.77 -9.68
N TYR A 453 13.03 17.54 -10.08
CA TYR A 453 12.45 16.32 -9.53
C TYR A 453 13.23 15.86 -8.29
N TYR A 454 12.50 15.51 -7.23
CA TYR A 454 13.04 15.00 -5.97
C TYR A 454 12.35 13.67 -5.64
N GLU A 455 13.12 12.70 -5.14
CA GLU A 455 12.60 11.37 -4.75
C GLU A 455 11.69 11.40 -3.53
N VAL A 456 11.78 12.46 -2.73
CA VAL A 456 10.91 12.70 -1.55
C VAL A 456 10.30 14.08 -1.68
N THR A 457 9.01 14.19 -1.39
CA THR A 457 8.26 15.44 -1.45
C THR A 457 8.71 16.42 -0.37
N PRO A 458 8.45 17.73 -0.55
CA PRO A 458 8.65 18.71 0.52
C PRO A 458 7.87 18.37 1.81
N GLN A 459 6.80 17.59 1.73
CA GLN A 459 6.00 17.14 2.86
C GLN A 459 6.53 15.85 3.52
N GLY A 460 7.51 15.15 2.90
CA GLY A 460 8.18 13.98 3.46
C GLY A 460 7.66 12.63 2.97
N LEU A 461 6.82 12.59 1.94
CA LEU A 461 6.40 11.34 1.30
C LEU A 461 7.36 10.94 0.18
N SER A 462 7.43 9.64 -0.13
CA SER A 462 8.09 9.15 -1.35
C SER A 462 7.33 9.64 -2.59
N ARG A 463 8.03 10.25 -3.55
CA ARG A 463 7.42 10.89 -4.72
C ARG A 463 6.75 9.90 -5.68
N GLU A 464 7.47 8.81 -6.00
CA GLU A 464 7.09 7.76 -6.97
C GLU A 464 6.10 8.22 -8.07
N LEU A 465 4.97 7.51 -8.24
CA LEU A 465 3.85 7.93 -9.08
C LEU A 465 2.74 8.61 -8.27
N GLY A 466 2.85 8.60 -6.94
CA GLY A 466 1.86 9.03 -5.97
C GLY A 466 2.03 8.24 -4.67
N TYR A 467 1.10 8.42 -3.71
CA TYR A 467 1.19 7.75 -2.41
C TYR A 467 1.16 6.22 -2.53
N VAL A 468 2.13 5.55 -1.90
CA VAL A 468 2.22 4.10 -1.81
C VAL A 468 2.19 3.66 -0.36
N ALA A 469 1.27 2.75 -0.03
CA ALA A 469 1.20 2.06 1.25
C ALA A 469 2.02 0.76 1.24
N SER A 470 2.27 0.17 2.41
CA SER A 470 3.06 -1.05 2.62
C SER A 470 4.50 -0.91 2.13
N TYR A 471 4.79 -1.11 0.84
CA TYR A 471 6.13 -0.91 0.28
C TYR A 471 6.68 0.49 0.53
N GLY A 472 5.80 1.51 0.51
CA GLY A 472 6.18 2.89 0.83
C GLY A 472 6.71 3.08 2.25
N GLU A 473 6.45 2.15 3.20
CA GLU A 473 7.05 2.20 4.53
C GLU A 473 8.49 1.64 4.55
N THR A 474 8.88 0.87 3.53
CA THR A 474 10.24 0.29 3.44
C THR A 474 11.31 1.39 3.35
N ILE A 475 10.94 2.59 2.89
CA ILE A 475 11.85 3.74 2.82
C ILE A 475 12.38 4.14 4.20
N ILE A 476 11.60 3.92 5.28
CA ILE A 476 12.00 4.28 6.64
C ILE A 476 13.18 3.41 7.09
N HIS A 477 13.09 2.09 6.88
CA HIS A 477 14.22 1.19 7.09
C HIS A 477 15.46 1.57 6.26
N LEU A 478 15.26 1.97 4.99
CA LEU A 478 16.36 2.29 4.08
C LEU A 478 17.09 3.58 4.48
N ILE A 479 16.38 4.63 4.90
CA ILE A 479 17.02 5.85 5.41
C ILE A 479 17.61 5.65 6.81
N TRP A 480 17.01 4.79 7.65
CA TRP A 480 17.63 4.37 8.91
C TRP A 480 18.99 3.68 8.67
N GLN A 481 19.10 2.86 7.62
CA GLN A 481 20.38 2.29 7.20
C GLN A 481 21.37 3.40 6.81
N MET A 482 20.94 4.40 6.05
CA MET A 482 21.77 5.55 5.66
C MET A 482 22.32 6.28 6.89
N CYS A 483 21.48 6.58 7.89
CA CYS A 483 21.92 7.18 9.15
C CYS A 483 23.05 6.36 9.79
N ARG A 484 23.00 5.02 9.72
CA ARG A 484 24.06 4.16 10.28
C ARG A 484 25.31 4.08 9.41
N TYR A 485 25.19 4.27 8.11
CA TYR A 485 26.31 4.23 7.18
C TYR A 485 27.12 5.52 7.23
N THR A 486 26.45 6.66 7.43
CA THR A 486 27.05 8.01 7.46
C THR A 486 27.38 8.51 8.87
N HIS A 487 27.38 7.63 9.87
CA HIS A 487 27.62 7.99 11.28
C HIS A 487 26.67 9.07 11.80
N GLN A 488 25.39 8.97 11.43
CA GLN A 488 24.28 9.86 11.80
C GLN A 488 24.45 11.27 11.26
N ASP A 489 24.72 11.39 9.96
CA ASP A 489 24.65 12.68 9.27
C ASP A 489 23.36 13.44 9.66
N PRO A 490 23.47 14.69 10.14
CA PRO A 490 22.34 15.42 10.72
C PRO A 490 21.23 15.70 9.70
N HIS A 491 21.55 15.89 8.42
CA HIS A 491 20.57 16.12 7.38
C HIS A 491 19.78 14.84 7.08
N ILE A 492 20.46 13.69 7.01
CA ILE A 492 19.79 12.39 6.85
C ILE A 492 18.93 12.06 8.06
N MET A 493 19.41 12.33 9.29
CA MET A 493 18.65 12.14 10.53
C MET A 493 17.37 12.97 10.55
N GLN A 494 17.47 14.26 10.22
CA GLN A 494 16.31 15.15 10.14
C GLN A 494 15.31 14.69 9.07
N GLN A 495 15.80 14.30 7.90
CA GLN A 495 14.96 13.82 6.81
C GLN A 495 14.26 12.51 7.16
N MET A 496 14.93 11.57 7.85
CA MET A 496 14.32 10.34 8.37
C MET A 496 13.15 10.66 9.31
N GLN A 497 13.35 11.55 10.28
CA GLN A 497 12.30 11.94 11.23
C GLN A 497 11.10 12.58 10.51
N LYS A 498 11.37 13.48 9.55
CA LYS A 498 10.34 14.12 8.71
C LYS A 498 9.53 13.08 7.93
N MET A 499 10.21 12.15 7.26
CA MET A 499 9.56 11.09 6.47
C MET A 499 8.67 10.22 7.37
N LEU A 500 9.21 9.73 8.49
CA LEU A 500 8.45 8.89 9.43
C LEU A 500 7.20 9.62 9.99
N ILE A 501 7.32 10.91 10.31
CA ILE A 501 6.18 11.71 10.77
C ILE A 501 5.14 11.90 9.65
N ALA A 502 5.56 12.15 8.41
CA ALA A 502 4.65 12.26 7.27
C ALA A 502 3.85 10.97 7.04
N ARG A 503 4.51 9.80 7.14
CA ARG A 503 3.84 8.49 7.06
C ARG A 503 2.81 8.28 8.16
N SER A 504 3.03 8.85 9.35
CA SER A 504 2.12 8.67 10.51
C SER A 504 0.70 9.23 10.32
N TYR A 505 0.49 10.19 9.39
CA TYR A 505 -0.84 10.70 9.07
C TYR A 505 -1.76 9.63 8.45
N PHE A 506 -1.15 8.61 7.82
CA PHE A 506 -1.82 7.49 7.18
C PHE A 506 -2.03 6.30 8.12
N MET A 507 -1.78 6.45 9.43
CA MET A 507 -1.94 5.35 10.38
C MET A 507 -3.06 5.65 11.36
N ALA A 508 -4.08 4.80 11.42
CA ALA A 508 -5.26 5.01 12.25
C ALA A 508 -5.56 3.84 13.18
N PRO A 509 -6.24 4.07 14.33
CA PRO A 509 -6.63 3.00 15.24
C PRO A 509 -7.52 1.95 14.55
N GLY A 510 -7.25 0.69 14.87
CA GLY A 510 -8.00 -0.47 14.42
C GLY A 510 -7.69 -1.71 15.26
N VAL A 511 -7.93 -2.88 14.68
CA VAL A 511 -7.59 -4.18 15.30
C VAL A 511 -6.75 -5.02 14.38
N ASP A 512 -5.85 -5.83 14.93
CA ASP A 512 -5.15 -6.88 14.19
C ASP A 512 -6.09 -8.05 13.81
N HIS A 513 -5.57 -9.04 13.08
CA HIS A 513 -6.35 -10.20 12.61
C HIS A 513 -6.94 -11.07 13.74
N SER A 514 -6.41 -10.95 14.96
CA SER A 514 -6.87 -11.64 16.16
C SER A 514 -7.86 -10.79 16.99
N GLY A 515 -8.15 -9.56 16.55
CA GLY A 515 -9.08 -8.65 17.25
C GLY A 515 -8.45 -7.80 18.35
N TYR A 516 -7.12 -7.78 18.49
CA TYR A 516 -6.45 -6.92 19.47
C TYR A 516 -6.14 -5.55 18.89
N ARG A 517 -6.04 -4.55 19.76
CA ARG A 517 -5.72 -3.17 19.41
C ARG A 517 -4.46 -3.07 18.55
N ALA A 518 -4.55 -2.30 17.46
CA ALA A 518 -3.44 -2.01 16.58
C ALA A 518 -3.58 -0.63 15.93
N MET A 519 -2.48 -0.09 15.40
CA MET A 519 -2.50 0.97 14.38
C MET A 519 -2.47 0.31 12.99
N ARG A 520 -3.39 0.71 12.10
CA ARG A 520 -3.51 0.23 10.72
C ARG A 520 -3.08 1.32 9.76
N LEU A 521 -2.26 0.96 8.78
CA LEU A 521 -1.89 1.85 7.69
C LEU A 521 -3.11 2.15 6.81
N GLU A 522 -3.09 3.21 6.00
CA GLU A 522 -4.10 3.51 4.98
C GLU A 522 -3.61 2.92 3.65
N GLY A 523 -4.41 2.09 3.00
CA GLY A 523 -4.00 1.27 1.86
C GLY A 523 -4.98 1.31 0.69
N VAL A 524 -6.16 1.90 0.89
CA VAL A 524 -7.24 1.97 -0.11
C VAL A 524 -6.89 2.96 -1.23
N ILE A 525 -6.18 4.04 -0.89
CA ILE A 525 -5.76 5.08 -1.83
C ILE A 525 -4.34 4.88 -2.40
N SER A 526 -3.72 3.72 -2.14
CA SER A 526 -2.31 3.45 -2.50
C SER A 526 -2.13 3.04 -3.96
N TRP A 527 -1.10 3.60 -4.61
CA TRP A 527 -0.82 3.43 -6.04
C TRP A 527 -0.33 2.06 -6.45
N ARG A 528 0.53 1.42 -5.65
CA ARG A 528 1.00 0.07 -6.00
C ARG A 528 0.04 -0.98 -5.46
N HIS A 529 -0.18 -0.99 -4.15
CA HIS A 529 -0.95 -2.04 -3.50
C HIS A 529 -2.21 -1.43 -2.92
N ASN A 530 -3.38 -1.84 -3.42
CA ASN A 530 -4.65 -1.50 -2.83
C ASN A 530 -5.03 -2.58 -1.80
N LEU A 531 -4.72 -2.30 -0.54
CA LEU A 531 -4.90 -3.22 0.59
C LEU A 531 -6.09 -2.77 1.43
N TYR A 532 -6.99 -3.69 1.77
CA TYR A 532 -8.10 -3.42 2.70
C TYR A 532 -8.65 -4.75 3.28
N PRO A 533 -8.66 -4.92 4.61
CA PRO A 533 -8.05 -4.06 5.62
C PRO A 533 -6.51 -4.10 5.55
N GLU A 534 -5.90 -3.03 6.03
CA GLU A 534 -4.50 -2.72 5.81
C GLU A 534 -3.53 -3.39 6.80
N GLU A 535 -2.23 -3.26 6.59
CA GLU A 535 -1.21 -3.80 7.49
C GLU A 535 -1.18 -3.10 8.87
N VAL A 536 -0.73 -3.84 9.90
CA VAL A 536 -0.37 -3.24 11.19
C VAL A 536 0.94 -2.46 11.03
N CYS A 537 0.95 -1.19 11.39
CA CYS A 537 2.09 -0.30 11.20
C CYS A 537 2.19 0.73 12.33
N TYR A 538 3.41 0.96 12.84
CA TYR A 538 3.71 1.90 13.93
C TYR A 538 4.91 2.76 13.56
N GLY A 539 4.72 3.72 12.67
CA GLY A 539 5.77 4.57 12.11
C GLY A 539 6.62 3.88 11.03
N ASP A 540 6.94 2.60 11.23
CA ASP A 540 7.63 1.72 10.27
C ASP A 540 6.92 0.35 10.21
N ARG A 541 7.26 -0.48 9.21
CA ARG A 541 6.72 -1.82 8.96
C ARG A 541 6.93 -2.72 10.17
N THR A 542 5.88 -2.83 10.98
CA THR A 542 5.87 -3.67 12.18
C THR A 542 6.05 -5.14 11.83
N VAL A 543 5.53 -5.58 10.68
CA VAL A 543 5.62 -6.95 10.16
C VAL A 543 7.07 -7.45 9.96
N ASN A 544 8.02 -6.53 9.78
CA ASN A 544 9.44 -6.82 9.64
C ASN A 544 10.23 -6.56 10.94
N ALA A 545 9.53 -6.26 12.04
CA ALA A 545 10.08 -5.81 13.32
C ALA A 545 10.90 -4.51 13.25
N TYR A 546 10.59 -3.61 12.31
CA TYR A 546 11.32 -2.35 12.14
C TYR A 546 10.82 -1.19 13.02
N ALA A 547 9.70 -1.36 13.72
CA ALA A 547 9.04 -0.30 14.49
C ALA A 547 9.91 0.36 15.60
N LEU A 548 11.04 -0.25 15.97
CA LEU A 548 11.97 0.31 16.96
C LEU A 548 13.21 0.98 16.35
N GLU A 549 13.46 0.82 15.05
CA GLU A 549 14.75 1.14 14.45
C GLU A 549 15.13 2.62 14.60
N CYS A 550 14.25 3.53 14.19
CA CYS A 550 14.48 4.97 14.28
C CYS A 550 14.55 5.46 15.73
N ALA A 551 13.66 4.96 16.61
CA ALA A 551 13.63 5.36 18.03
C ALA A 551 14.86 4.86 18.82
N ALA A 552 15.54 3.82 18.34
CA ALA A 552 16.73 3.25 18.96
C ALA A 552 18.04 3.90 18.47
N LEU A 553 18.01 4.83 17.51
CA LEU A 553 19.20 5.57 17.13
C LEU A 553 19.63 6.50 18.28
N PRO A 554 20.94 6.63 18.57
CA PRO A 554 21.41 7.58 19.57
C PRO A 554 21.23 9.02 19.05
N GLY A 555 21.24 10.00 19.97
CA GLY A 555 21.03 11.41 19.68
C GLY A 555 19.61 11.92 20.02
N GLU A 556 19.35 13.19 19.72
CA GLU A 556 18.05 13.82 19.97
C GLU A 556 16.97 13.24 19.06
N ASN A 557 16.14 12.37 19.63
CA ASN A 557 15.02 11.76 18.94
C ASN A 557 13.73 12.55 19.15
N ASN A 558 13.00 12.75 18.06
CA ASN A 558 11.69 13.38 18.10
C ASN A 558 10.72 12.62 19.02
N ALA A 559 10.04 13.33 19.93
CA ALA A 559 9.07 12.74 20.86
C ALA A 559 8.01 11.88 20.15
N LYS A 560 7.54 12.27 18.95
CA LYS A 560 6.60 11.46 18.15
C LYS A 560 7.19 10.10 17.77
N VAL A 561 8.42 10.07 17.28
CA VAL A 561 9.12 8.83 16.88
C VAL A 561 9.22 7.86 18.07
N ILE A 562 9.64 8.36 19.23
CA ILE A 562 9.70 7.56 20.47
C ILE A 562 8.30 7.08 20.89
N GLY A 563 7.31 7.98 20.86
CA GLY A 563 5.94 7.69 21.25
C GLY A 563 5.29 6.60 20.40
N PHE A 564 5.57 6.57 19.10
CA PHE A 564 5.10 5.54 18.18
C PHE A 564 5.68 4.16 18.52
N ALA A 565 7.00 4.09 18.72
CA ALA A 565 7.69 2.86 19.09
C ALA A 565 7.21 2.32 20.45
N GLN A 566 7.09 3.20 21.46
CA GLN A 566 6.57 2.84 22.77
C GLN A 566 5.10 2.40 22.71
N GLN A 567 4.28 3.00 21.85
CA GLN A 567 2.91 2.52 21.65
C GLN A 567 2.89 1.11 21.03
N CYS A 568 3.76 0.82 20.06
CA CYS A 568 3.89 -0.51 19.47
C CYS A 568 4.22 -1.58 20.53
N LEU A 569 5.10 -1.25 21.49
CA LEU A 569 5.43 -2.11 22.62
C LEU A 569 4.25 -2.28 23.59
N ARG A 570 3.57 -1.18 23.96
CA ARG A 570 2.39 -1.23 24.86
C ARG A 570 1.24 -2.04 24.27
N ASP A 571 1.03 -1.95 22.95
CA ASP A 571 0.00 -2.72 22.25
C ASP A 571 0.43 -4.18 21.97
N ASN A 572 1.66 -4.56 22.35
CA ASN A 572 2.26 -5.89 22.18
C ASN A 572 2.34 -6.35 20.71
N GLN A 573 2.29 -5.40 19.77
CA GLN A 573 2.25 -5.64 18.33
C GLN A 573 3.62 -5.98 17.75
N LEU A 574 4.69 -5.36 18.28
CA LEU A 574 6.06 -5.72 17.89
C LEU A 574 6.33 -7.21 18.16
N PHE A 575 6.03 -7.68 19.37
CA PHE A 575 6.33 -9.04 19.77
C PHE A 575 5.47 -10.06 19.00
N GLN A 576 4.23 -9.70 18.67
CA GLN A 576 3.40 -10.52 17.79
C GLN A 576 3.99 -10.64 16.38
N ALA A 577 4.50 -9.54 15.82
CA ALA A 577 5.11 -9.55 14.48
C ALA A 577 6.39 -10.38 14.41
N VAL A 578 7.12 -10.52 15.53
CA VAL A 578 8.33 -11.34 15.62
C VAL A 578 8.04 -12.83 15.60
N ARG A 579 6.87 -13.27 16.07
CA ARG A 579 6.51 -14.69 16.17
C ARG A 579 6.65 -15.45 14.84
N PRO A 580 6.08 -15.00 13.70
CA PRO A 580 6.28 -15.69 12.42
C PRO A 580 7.74 -15.67 11.93
N MET A 581 8.55 -14.67 12.34
CA MET A 581 9.97 -14.60 11.95
C MET A 581 10.82 -15.74 12.54
N LEU A 582 10.40 -16.33 13.67
CA LEU A 582 11.07 -17.49 14.27
C LEU A 582 11.01 -18.75 13.40
N TYR A 583 10.16 -18.78 12.39
CA TYR A 583 10.10 -19.85 11.39
C TYR A 583 10.83 -19.50 10.08
N ASN A 584 11.50 -18.35 10.04
CA ASN A 584 12.21 -17.84 8.86
C ASN A 584 13.73 -17.79 9.15
N SER A 585 14.52 -18.40 8.26
CA SER A 585 15.99 -18.43 8.32
C SER A 585 16.67 -17.61 7.19
N GLY A 586 15.89 -16.81 6.46
CA GLY A 586 16.37 -15.90 5.43
C GLY A 586 17.13 -14.70 6.00
N ASP A 587 18.08 -14.17 5.23
CA ASP A 587 19.04 -13.15 5.68
C ASP A 587 18.40 -11.86 6.20
N ILE A 588 17.34 -11.40 5.54
CA ILE A 588 16.63 -10.17 5.93
C ILE A 588 16.01 -10.32 7.31
N ALA A 589 15.27 -11.42 7.53
CA ALA A 589 14.64 -11.72 8.81
C ALA A 589 15.69 -11.93 9.91
N LEU A 590 16.78 -12.65 9.60
CA LEU A 590 17.87 -12.90 10.53
C LEU A 590 18.58 -11.60 10.93
N LYS A 591 18.86 -10.70 9.98
CA LYS A 591 19.45 -9.38 10.25
C LYS A 591 18.55 -8.50 11.11
N ALA A 592 17.23 -8.55 10.92
CA ALA A 592 16.27 -7.86 11.79
C ALA A 592 16.29 -8.44 13.21
N MET A 593 16.15 -9.75 13.35
CA MET A 593 16.20 -10.46 14.63
C MET A 593 17.51 -10.25 15.41
N LEU A 594 18.64 -10.17 14.70
CA LEU A 594 19.96 -9.93 15.30
C LEU A 594 20.04 -8.56 16.03
N ARG A 595 19.36 -7.54 15.50
CA ARG A 595 19.40 -6.16 16.06
C ARG A 595 18.35 -5.94 17.13
N LEU A 596 17.22 -6.64 17.02
CA LEU A 596 16.02 -6.40 17.79
C LEU A 596 16.22 -6.39 19.32
N PRO A 597 16.95 -7.33 19.95
CA PRO A 597 17.16 -7.27 21.41
C PRO A 597 17.85 -5.99 21.89
N GLY A 598 18.81 -5.47 21.12
CA GLY A 598 19.50 -4.21 21.45
C GLY A 598 18.58 -3.00 21.27
N GLN A 599 17.82 -2.96 20.17
CA GLN A 599 16.84 -1.89 19.92
C GLN A 599 15.75 -1.86 20.99
N TYR A 600 15.25 -3.03 21.40
CA TYR A 600 14.29 -3.16 22.48
C TYR A 600 14.85 -2.63 23.81
N ALA A 601 16.10 -2.97 24.14
CA ALA A 601 16.74 -2.48 25.36
C ALA A 601 16.85 -0.95 25.37
N VAL A 602 17.27 -0.34 24.26
CA VAL A 602 17.35 1.13 24.13
C VAL A 602 15.97 1.77 24.29
N VAL A 603 14.98 1.35 23.50
CA VAL A 603 13.65 1.99 23.51
C VAL A 603 12.92 1.80 24.84
N SER A 604 13.10 0.65 25.50
CA SER A 604 12.49 0.40 26.81
C SER A 604 13.12 1.20 27.95
N ALA A 605 14.37 1.65 27.78
CA ALA A 605 15.05 2.51 28.74
C ALA A 605 14.75 4.01 28.53
N LEU A 606 14.19 4.40 27.38
CA LEU A 606 13.80 5.79 27.13
C LEU A 606 12.60 6.19 28.02
N PRO A 607 12.55 7.45 28.50
CA PRO A 607 11.43 7.94 29.29
C PRO A 607 10.12 7.86 28.50
N PRO A 608 8.96 7.72 29.17
CA PRO A 608 7.67 7.75 28.51
C PRO A 608 7.50 9.02 27.66
N SER A 609 7.22 8.85 26.37
CA SER A 609 6.99 9.95 25.46
C SER A 609 5.50 10.32 25.39
N THR A 610 5.23 11.63 25.28
CA THR A 610 3.91 12.19 25.02
C THR A 610 3.51 12.15 23.54
N GLY A 611 4.42 11.76 22.64
CA GLY A 611 4.16 11.66 21.21
C GLY A 611 3.03 10.67 20.88
N ARG A 612 2.05 11.11 20.08
CA ARG A 612 0.88 10.32 19.67
C ARG A 612 0.66 10.39 18.16
N PHE A 613 0.14 9.30 17.58
CA PHE A 613 -0.25 9.30 16.16
C PHE A 613 -1.35 10.33 15.92
N PRO A 614 -1.32 11.08 14.81
CA PRO A 614 -2.34 12.10 14.50
C PRO A 614 -3.78 11.56 14.53
N MET A 615 -3.97 10.32 14.07
CA MET A 615 -5.30 9.69 14.02
C MET A 615 -5.71 8.98 15.32
N ALA A 616 -4.87 8.98 16.36
CA ALA A 616 -5.20 8.31 17.62
C ALA A 616 -6.46 8.89 18.27
N HIS A 617 -7.16 8.07 19.05
CA HIS A 617 -8.31 8.51 19.83
C HIS A 617 -7.92 9.68 20.76
N GLY A 618 -8.79 10.68 20.87
CA GLY A 618 -8.57 11.87 21.70
C GLY A 618 -7.65 12.94 21.08
N GLN A 619 -7.03 12.69 19.92
CA GLN A 619 -6.28 13.73 19.20
C GLN A 619 -7.24 14.80 18.64
N PRO A 620 -6.75 16.05 18.41
CA PRO A 620 -7.57 17.10 17.81
C PRO A 620 -7.98 16.77 16.37
N ASN A 621 -8.86 17.60 15.83
CA ASN A 621 -9.13 17.62 14.39
C ASN A 621 -7.89 18.13 13.66
N PHE A 622 -7.62 17.57 12.48
CA PHE A 622 -6.55 18.07 11.63
C PHE A 622 -6.86 17.75 10.17
N ALA A 623 -6.25 18.50 9.27
CA ALA A 623 -6.10 18.12 7.88
C ALA A 623 -4.65 18.29 7.45
N TRP A 624 -4.23 17.46 6.51
CA TRP A 624 -2.89 17.46 5.94
C TRP A 624 -2.98 17.10 4.46
N ALA A 625 -2.11 17.66 3.64
CA ALA A 625 -2.10 17.40 2.22
C ALA A 625 -0.68 17.44 1.65
N ASP A 626 -0.47 16.68 0.59
CA ASP A 626 0.75 16.70 -0.22
C ASP A 626 0.34 16.94 -1.69
N PRO A 627 0.53 18.17 -2.22
CA PRO A 627 0.20 18.50 -3.61
C PRO A 627 1.16 17.87 -4.60
N HIS A 628 2.35 17.43 -4.16
CA HIS A 628 3.24 16.68 -5.03
C HIS A 628 2.58 15.34 -5.30
N ASP A 629 2.20 14.58 -4.26
CA ASP A 629 1.64 13.23 -4.37
C ASP A 629 0.11 13.17 -4.59
N GLY A 630 -0.56 14.33 -4.61
CA GLY A 630 -2.00 14.43 -4.87
C GLY A 630 -2.86 13.89 -3.76
N VAL A 631 -2.37 13.88 -2.52
CA VAL A 631 -3.07 13.23 -1.40
C VAL A 631 -3.55 14.20 -0.34
N VAL A 632 -4.69 13.85 0.23
CA VAL A 632 -5.35 14.58 1.32
C VAL A 632 -5.71 13.61 2.45
N VAL A 633 -5.48 14.06 3.68
CA VAL A 633 -5.82 13.37 4.92
C VAL A 633 -6.64 14.32 5.79
N VAL A 634 -7.78 13.87 6.29
CA VAL A 634 -8.62 14.62 7.23
C VAL A 634 -9.03 13.74 8.39
N LYS A 635 -8.89 14.29 9.60
CA LYS A 635 -9.57 13.82 10.80
C LYS A 635 -10.49 14.91 11.31
N TYR A 636 -11.78 14.62 11.37
CA TYR A 636 -12.79 15.51 11.92
C TYR A 636 -13.70 14.76 12.88
N HIS A 637 -13.48 14.94 14.18
CA HIS A 637 -14.01 14.14 15.28
C HIS A 637 -13.75 12.64 15.04
N HIS A 638 -14.81 11.88 14.76
CA HIS A 638 -14.76 10.45 14.46
C HIS A 638 -14.81 10.12 12.96
N THR A 639 -14.80 11.14 12.11
CA THR A 639 -14.73 10.99 10.66
C THR A 639 -13.28 11.03 10.20
N ARG A 640 -12.92 10.10 9.32
CA ARG A 640 -11.65 10.09 8.59
C ARG A 640 -11.93 10.16 7.10
N LEU A 641 -11.14 10.95 6.38
CA LEU A 641 -11.11 10.98 4.92
C LEU A 641 -9.66 10.87 4.47
N TYR A 642 -9.40 9.90 3.62
CA TYR A 642 -8.19 9.81 2.80
C TYR A 642 -8.60 9.96 1.34
N ALA A 643 -7.87 10.75 0.56
CA ALA A 643 -8.12 10.87 -0.87
C ALA A 643 -6.80 10.94 -1.66
N SER A 644 -6.77 10.27 -2.82
CA SER A 644 -5.75 10.44 -3.87
C SER A 644 -6.44 11.04 -5.09
N LEU A 645 -6.10 12.28 -5.45
CA LEU A 645 -6.76 13.10 -6.48
C LEU A 645 -6.32 12.75 -7.90
N TYR A 646 -5.28 11.97 -8.11
CA TYR A 646 -4.97 11.48 -9.46
C TYR A 646 -4.66 9.99 -9.47
N TYR A 647 -5.39 9.26 -8.63
CA TYR A 647 -5.18 7.84 -8.36
C TYR A 647 -4.98 7.05 -9.65
N ARG A 648 -3.78 6.47 -9.79
CA ARG A 648 -3.39 5.57 -10.90
C ARG A 648 -3.66 6.14 -12.29
N ALA A 649 -3.55 7.45 -12.44
CA ALA A 649 -3.50 8.11 -13.73
C ALA A 649 -2.13 7.84 -14.41
N TYR A 650 -1.90 6.59 -14.83
CA TYR A 650 -0.62 6.16 -15.41
C TYR A 650 -0.37 6.80 -16.79
N ASP A 651 -1.40 6.78 -17.63
CA ASP A 651 -1.26 7.02 -19.07
C ASP A 651 -1.82 8.38 -19.53
N GLY A 652 -2.58 9.07 -18.67
CA GLY A 652 -3.20 10.36 -18.99
C GLY A 652 -4.18 10.83 -17.92
N ILE A 653 -4.73 12.04 -18.09
CA ILE A 653 -5.67 12.64 -17.15
C ILE A 653 -6.97 11.83 -17.11
N ASN A 654 -7.23 11.14 -15.99
CA ASN A 654 -8.44 10.33 -15.80
C ASN A 654 -9.58 11.07 -15.06
N SER A 655 -9.28 12.19 -14.38
CA SER A 655 -10.23 12.96 -13.56
C SER A 655 -10.92 12.13 -12.47
N LEU A 656 -10.17 11.23 -11.83
CA LEU A 656 -10.66 10.33 -10.80
C LEU A 656 -9.92 10.54 -9.47
N ALA A 657 -10.71 10.70 -8.42
CA ALA A 657 -10.24 10.56 -7.05
C ALA A 657 -10.56 9.17 -6.51
N ARG A 658 -9.59 8.56 -5.81
CA ARG A 658 -9.84 7.41 -4.92
C ARG A 658 -9.98 7.91 -3.50
N ILE A 659 -11.06 7.54 -2.82
CA ILE A 659 -11.45 8.06 -1.51
C ILE A 659 -11.73 6.91 -0.55
N HIS A 660 -11.18 6.99 0.65
CA HIS A 660 -11.57 6.19 1.80
C HIS A 660 -12.20 7.11 2.84
N TYR A 661 -13.49 6.91 3.11
CA TYR A 661 -14.25 7.71 4.08
C TYR A 661 -14.86 6.81 5.14
N THR A 662 -14.41 6.99 6.39
CA THR A 662 -14.83 6.18 7.52
C THR A 662 -15.47 7.04 8.61
N THR A 663 -16.57 6.56 9.17
CA THR A 663 -17.17 7.02 10.43
C THR A 663 -17.25 5.85 11.41
N PRO A 664 -17.72 6.02 12.66
CA PRO A 664 -17.94 4.88 13.54
C PRO A 664 -18.85 3.79 12.95
N THR A 665 -19.84 4.14 12.12
CA THR A 665 -20.86 3.19 11.66
C THR A 665 -20.82 2.91 10.16
N ILE A 666 -20.12 3.72 9.36
CA ILE A 666 -20.09 3.57 7.90
C ILE A 666 -18.66 3.65 7.41
N ASP A 667 -18.28 2.72 6.56
CA ASP A 667 -17.01 2.75 5.83
C ASP A 667 -17.24 2.70 4.32
N ARG A 668 -16.51 3.55 3.57
CA ARG A 668 -16.73 3.75 2.13
C ARG A 668 -15.41 3.74 1.37
N LEU A 669 -15.36 2.87 0.36
CA LEU A 669 -14.30 2.78 -0.64
C LEU A 669 -14.85 3.32 -1.94
N VAL A 670 -14.38 4.49 -2.40
CA VAL A 670 -15.06 5.21 -3.49
C VAL A 670 -14.08 5.60 -4.58
N ARG A 671 -14.50 5.41 -5.84
CA ARG A 671 -13.97 6.17 -6.98
C ARG A 671 -14.97 7.25 -7.37
N ALA A 672 -14.52 8.50 -7.36
CA ALA A 672 -15.35 9.66 -7.67
C ALA A 672 -14.75 10.42 -8.85
N HIS A 673 -15.61 10.99 -9.69
CA HIS A 673 -15.13 11.95 -10.66
C HIS A 673 -14.92 13.29 -9.98
N GLU A 674 -13.87 13.97 -10.41
CA GLU A 674 -13.47 15.28 -9.94
C GLU A 674 -13.24 16.20 -11.14
N GLN A 675 -12.99 17.48 -10.86
CA GLN A 675 -12.68 18.46 -11.88
C GLN A 675 -11.20 18.79 -11.85
N VAL A 676 -10.63 18.93 -13.03
CA VAL A 676 -9.20 19.16 -13.20
C VAL A 676 -8.96 20.29 -14.18
N GLU A 677 -7.89 21.04 -13.97
CA GLU A 677 -7.40 22.05 -14.92
C GLU A 677 -5.94 21.75 -15.26
N PHE A 678 -5.62 21.76 -16.55
CA PHE A 678 -4.28 21.48 -17.06
C PHE A 678 -4.12 22.12 -18.45
N THR A 679 -2.87 22.34 -18.86
CA THR A 679 -2.55 22.70 -20.25
C THR A 679 -2.39 21.43 -21.06
N PRO A 680 -3.17 21.20 -22.14
CA PRO A 680 -3.02 19.99 -22.96
C PRO A 680 -1.71 20.01 -23.74
N SER A 681 -1.10 18.85 -23.95
CA SER A 681 0.07 18.69 -24.82
C SER A 681 -0.29 18.53 -26.30
N GLY A 682 -1.57 18.24 -26.60
CA GLY A 682 -2.03 17.79 -27.93
C GLY A 682 -2.00 16.26 -28.11
N TYR A 683 -1.33 15.53 -27.21
CA TYR A 683 -1.27 14.07 -27.24
C TYR A 683 -2.36 13.42 -26.38
N PHE A 684 -2.71 12.19 -26.75
CA PHE A 684 -3.72 11.38 -26.08
C PHE A 684 -3.26 9.94 -25.95
N TYR A 685 -3.66 9.31 -24.85
CA TYR A 685 -3.61 7.87 -24.69
C TYR A 685 -4.98 7.26 -24.96
N THR A 686 -5.04 6.22 -25.78
CA THR A 686 -6.29 5.47 -26.03
C THR A 686 -6.26 4.17 -25.24
N ARG A 687 -7.25 3.96 -24.38
CA ARG A 687 -7.32 2.74 -23.56
C ARG A 687 -7.45 1.50 -24.45
N PRO A 688 -6.58 0.49 -24.27
CA PRO A 688 -6.71 -0.79 -24.94
C PRO A 688 -7.92 -1.57 -24.42
N ASP A 689 -8.32 -2.59 -25.17
CA ASP A 689 -9.33 -3.57 -24.75
C ASP A 689 -8.71 -4.69 -23.89
N ASP A 690 -8.08 -4.28 -22.79
CA ASP A 690 -7.54 -5.22 -21.80
C ASP A 690 -8.40 -5.21 -20.55
N ILE A 691 -8.58 -6.38 -19.95
CA ILE A 691 -9.36 -6.54 -18.71
C ILE A 691 -8.48 -6.71 -17.47
N ASP A 692 -7.14 -6.69 -17.63
CA ASP A 692 -6.17 -6.91 -16.57
C ASP A 692 -4.82 -6.22 -16.83
N GLN A 693 -4.15 -5.80 -15.75
CA GLN A 693 -2.87 -5.08 -15.68
C GLN A 693 -2.49 -4.28 -16.95
N VAL A 694 -3.18 -3.15 -17.17
CA VAL A 694 -2.97 -2.26 -18.33
C VAL A 694 -1.50 -1.87 -18.50
N GLN A 695 -0.79 -1.68 -17.39
CA GLN A 695 0.62 -1.26 -17.36
C GLN A 695 1.61 -2.35 -17.80
N PHE A 696 1.35 -3.62 -17.47
CA PHE A 696 2.35 -4.70 -17.58
C PHE A 696 1.98 -5.79 -18.60
N HIS A 697 0.91 -5.59 -19.38
CA HIS A 697 0.32 -6.64 -20.20
C HIS A 697 -0.06 -7.84 -19.33
N GLY A 698 -1.09 -7.65 -18.51
CA GLY A 698 -1.62 -8.69 -17.63
C GLY A 698 -1.95 -9.98 -18.38
N PHE A 699 -2.14 -11.05 -17.62
CA PHE A 699 -2.40 -12.33 -18.25
C PHE A 699 -3.85 -12.42 -18.71
N ILE A 700 -4.06 -12.58 -20.02
CA ILE A 700 -5.38 -12.82 -20.59
C ILE A 700 -5.83 -14.25 -20.22
N PRO A 701 -7.00 -14.42 -19.58
CA PRO A 701 -7.52 -15.75 -19.31
C PRO A 701 -7.72 -16.57 -20.59
N PRO A 702 -7.35 -17.87 -20.62
CA PRO A 702 -7.63 -18.72 -21.77
C PRO A 702 -9.12 -18.73 -22.13
N GLY A 703 -9.44 -18.53 -23.42
CA GLY A 703 -10.82 -18.47 -23.91
C GLY A 703 -11.63 -17.26 -23.41
N ASN A 704 -10.97 -16.20 -22.95
CA ASN A 704 -11.65 -15.01 -22.45
C ASN A 704 -12.58 -14.39 -23.51
N LYS A 705 -13.85 -14.23 -23.15
CA LYS A 705 -14.90 -13.61 -23.98
C LYS A 705 -15.30 -12.20 -23.50
N TYR A 706 -14.64 -11.69 -22.47
CA TYR A 706 -14.99 -10.43 -21.84
C TYR A 706 -14.13 -9.29 -22.41
N HIS A 707 -14.80 -8.18 -22.72
CA HIS A 707 -14.22 -6.94 -23.22
C HIS A 707 -14.30 -5.84 -22.15
N GLU A 708 -13.40 -4.88 -22.22
CA GLU A 708 -13.28 -3.80 -21.24
C GLU A 708 -14.25 -2.65 -21.52
N ALA A 709 -14.97 -2.21 -20.48
CA ALA A 709 -15.98 -1.17 -20.62
C ALA A 709 -15.39 0.22 -20.89
N TYR A 710 -14.11 0.44 -20.65
CA TYR A 710 -13.41 1.69 -20.98
C TYR A 710 -12.55 1.60 -22.26
N ALA A 711 -12.55 0.47 -22.96
CA ALA A 711 -11.83 0.31 -24.23
C ALA A 711 -12.19 1.43 -25.22
N GLY A 712 -11.17 1.98 -25.88
CA GLY A 712 -11.29 3.09 -26.83
C GLY A 712 -11.43 4.49 -26.22
N GLN A 713 -11.52 4.62 -24.90
CA GLN A 713 -11.54 5.94 -24.25
C GLN A 713 -10.20 6.66 -24.46
N ARG A 714 -10.27 7.92 -24.89
CA ARG A 714 -9.09 8.80 -25.02
C ARG A 714 -8.87 9.61 -23.74
N LEU A 715 -7.67 9.54 -23.19
CA LEU A 715 -7.20 10.34 -22.05
C LEU A 715 -6.23 11.39 -22.57
N ALA A 716 -6.45 12.66 -22.22
CA ALA A 716 -5.56 13.73 -22.60
C ALA A 716 -4.25 13.67 -21.79
N ILE A 717 -3.14 14.02 -22.43
CA ILE A 717 -1.83 14.11 -21.78
C ILE A 717 -1.52 15.58 -21.51
N PRO A 718 -1.20 15.98 -20.26
CA PRO A 718 -0.87 17.36 -19.94
C PRO A 718 0.48 17.75 -20.55
N LYS A 719 0.72 19.04 -20.72
CA LYS A 719 2.02 19.57 -21.09
C LYS A 719 3.04 19.20 -20.01
N LEU A 720 4.07 18.47 -20.42
CA LEU A 720 5.11 17.97 -19.51
C LEU A 720 6.09 19.08 -19.10
N PRO A 721 6.73 18.99 -17.92
CA PRO A 721 7.74 19.95 -17.50
C PRO A 721 8.89 20.10 -18.50
N LYS A 722 9.47 21.30 -18.59
CA LYS A 722 10.65 21.56 -19.45
C LYS A 722 11.79 20.63 -19.05
N GLY A 723 12.41 19.97 -20.04
CA GLY A 723 13.52 19.03 -19.82
C GLY A 723 13.08 17.63 -19.39
N TYR A 724 11.78 17.34 -19.30
CA TYR A 724 11.30 15.98 -19.14
C TYR A 724 11.62 15.16 -20.40
N VAL A 725 12.33 14.06 -20.21
CA VAL A 725 12.58 13.07 -21.25
C VAL A 725 11.68 11.88 -20.95
N VAL A 726 10.81 11.51 -21.90
CA VAL A 726 10.02 10.27 -21.79
C VAL A 726 11.01 9.11 -21.79
N THR A 727 11.29 8.57 -20.61
CA THR A 727 12.36 7.61 -20.39
C THR A 727 11.76 6.31 -19.86
N GLN A 728 11.92 5.26 -20.65
CA GLN A 728 11.45 3.87 -20.50
C GLN A 728 10.03 3.55 -21.02
N GLY A 729 9.98 2.46 -21.79
CA GLY A 729 8.96 2.11 -22.77
C GLY A 729 9.52 2.30 -24.19
N HIS A 730 9.91 1.23 -24.86
CA HIS A 730 10.45 1.27 -26.22
C HIS A 730 9.44 1.89 -27.21
N TYR A 731 9.94 2.78 -28.08
CA TYR A 731 9.34 3.31 -29.33
C TYR A 731 8.09 4.22 -29.26
N GLY A 732 8.27 5.46 -29.75
CA GLY A 732 7.27 6.27 -30.48
C GLY A 732 6.06 6.78 -29.69
N ALA A 733 5.98 8.10 -29.47
CA ALA A 733 4.76 8.87 -29.13
C ALA A 733 3.71 8.15 -28.26
N PHE A 734 3.85 8.20 -26.92
CA PHE A 734 2.81 7.83 -25.95
C PHE A 734 2.08 6.50 -26.23
N ALA A 735 2.82 5.49 -26.71
CA ALA A 735 2.31 4.14 -26.91
C ALA A 735 2.02 3.44 -25.57
N ARG A 736 1.23 2.37 -25.64
CA ARG A 736 0.90 1.46 -24.52
C ARG A 736 2.16 1.08 -23.74
N GLY A 737 2.12 1.23 -22.41
CA GLY A 737 3.26 0.97 -21.52
C GLY A 737 4.12 2.19 -21.18
N SER A 738 3.83 3.37 -21.75
CA SER A 738 4.46 4.63 -21.35
C SER A 738 3.84 5.15 -20.05
N TYR A 739 4.60 5.18 -18.94
CA TYR A 739 4.17 5.77 -17.67
C TYR A 739 5.26 6.66 -17.07
N GLY A 740 4.88 7.58 -16.20
CA GLY A 740 5.82 8.45 -15.49
C GLY A 740 5.13 9.39 -14.52
N PRO A 741 5.88 10.08 -13.65
CA PRO A 741 5.34 10.86 -12.53
C PRO A 741 4.48 12.07 -12.94
N TYR A 742 4.46 12.43 -14.23
CA TYR A 742 3.73 13.60 -14.74
C TYR A 742 2.64 13.29 -15.78
N LEU A 743 2.56 12.06 -16.33
CA LEU A 743 1.68 11.78 -17.48
C LEU A 743 0.19 11.92 -17.18
N GLY A 744 -0.26 11.54 -15.97
CA GLY A 744 -1.64 11.71 -15.53
C GLY A 744 -1.86 12.81 -14.51
N ARG A 745 -0.91 13.75 -14.38
CA ARG A 745 -0.97 14.82 -13.36
C ARG A 745 -1.42 16.15 -13.96
N ALA A 746 -2.60 16.60 -13.57
CA ALA A 746 -3.12 17.93 -13.86
C ALA A 746 -2.45 18.99 -12.97
N SER A 747 -2.61 20.25 -13.37
CA SER A 747 -2.07 21.39 -12.62
C SER A 747 -2.94 21.76 -11.42
N PHE A 748 -4.25 21.54 -11.50
CA PHE A 748 -5.20 21.85 -10.43
C PHE A 748 -6.29 20.79 -10.34
N TYR A 749 -6.70 20.50 -9.11
CA TYR A 749 -7.72 19.51 -8.78
C TYR A 749 -8.80 20.11 -7.89
N ARG A 750 -10.05 19.79 -8.20
CA ARG A 750 -11.22 20.11 -7.39
C ARG A 750 -12.07 18.88 -7.15
N LEU A 751 -12.11 18.44 -5.90
CA LEU A 751 -12.95 17.34 -5.45
C LEU A 751 -14.02 17.85 -4.48
N ARG A 752 -15.28 17.50 -4.76
CA ARG A 752 -16.39 17.66 -3.82
C ARG A 752 -16.84 16.29 -3.36
N TYR A 753 -16.79 16.05 -2.05
CA TYR A 753 -17.20 14.77 -1.48
C TYR A 753 -17.84 14.95 -0.10
N GLY A 754 -19.14 14.70 -0.01
CA GLY A 754 -19.91 14.91 1.22
C GLY A 754 -19.77 16.34 1.74
N PRO A 755 -19.34 16.54 3.00
CA PRO A 755 -19.21 17.87 3.58
C PRO A 755 -17.91 18.58 3.19
N PHE A 756 -17.12 18.04 2.25
CA PHE A 756 -15.81 18.58 1.89
C PHE A 756 -15.77 19.14 0.46
N LEU A 757 -15.10 20.28 0.31
CA LEU A 757 -14.64 20.82 -0.96
C LEU A 757 -13.12 20.98 -0.87
N ILE A 758 -12.40 20.27 -1.74
CA ILE A 758 -10.94 20.22 -1.78
C ILE A 758 -10.50 20.93 -3.04
N GLY A 759 -9.61 21.91 -2.90
CA GLY A 759 -8.86 22.53 -3.99
C GLY A 759 -7.38 22.26 -3.79
N MET A 760 -6.70 21.71 -4.79
CA MET A 760 -5.27 21.40 -4.73
C MET A 760 -4.57 21.91 -5.97
N ASN A 761 -3.67 22.86 -5.78
CA ASN A 761 -2.78 23.37 -6.82
C ASN A 761 -1.48 22.55 -6.83
N CYS A 762 -1.28 21.77 -7.88
CA CYS A 762 -0.13 20.91 -8.12
C CYS A 762 0.95 21.59 -9.00
N SER A 763 0.70 22.81 -9.47
CA SER A 763 1.59 23.55 -10.35
C SER A 763 2.71 24.27 -9.60
N HIS A 764 3.79 24.58 -10.33
CA HIS A 764 4.97 25.27 -9.80
C HIS A 764 4.88 26.81 -9.89
N SER A 765 4.02 27.35 -10.76
CA SER A 765 4.05 28.78 -11.11
C SER A 765 2.68 29.43 -11.27
N SER A 766 1.61 28.65 -11.43
CA SER A 766 0.28 29.17 -11.71
C SER A 766 -0.54 29.30 -10.43
N THR A 767 -1.42 30.31 -10.39
CA THR A 767 -2.46 30.44 -9.37
C THR A 767 -3.79 29.99 -9.96
N TYR A 768 -4.58 29.25 -9.19
CA TYR A 768 -5.88 28.72 -9.62
C TYR A 768 -7.00 29.20 -8.70
N SER A 769 -8.19 29.38 -9.27
CA SER A 769 -9.38 29.79 -8.51
C SER A 769 -10.24 28.58 -8.14
N LEU A 770 -10.41 28.34 -6.84
CA LEU A 770 -11.32 27.31 -6.36
C LEU A 770 -12.77 27.83 -6.45
N LYS A 771 -13.50 27.45 -7.51
CA LYS A 771 -14.91 27.88 -7.61
C LYS A 771 -15.75 27.20 -6.53
N ILE A 772 -16.50 28.03 -5.81
CA ILE A 772 -17.37 27.65 -4.69
C ILE A 772 -18.80 27.39 -5.20
N PRO A 773 -19.49 26.32 -4.74
CA PRO A 773 -20.89 26.11 -5.08
C PRO A 773 -21.79 27.28 -4.65
N ALA A 774 -22.79 27.61 -5.47
CA ALA A 774 -23.72 28.71 -5.21
C ALA A 774 -24.43 28.58 -3.84
N GLY A 775 -24.65 29.72 -3.18
CA GLY A 775 -25.35 29.79 -1.88
C GLY A 775 -24.48 29.47 -0.66
N ILE A 776 -23.16 29.34 -0.84
CA ILE A 776 -22.21 29.07 0.23
C ILE A 776 -21.27 30.27 0.37
N THR A 777 -21.46 31.05 1.43
CA THR A 777 -20.71 32.28 1.71
C THR A 777 -19.62 32.10 2.76
N LYS A 778 -19.59 30.97 3.46
CA LYS A 778 -18.56 30.65 4.46
C LYS A 778 -18.35 29.15 4.64
N ALA A 779 -17.12 28.76 4.98
CA ALA A 779 -16.75 27.40 5.34
C ALA A 779 -15.53 27.42 6.29
N VAL A 780 -15.28 26.31 6.98
CA VAL A 780 -14.06 26.14 7.76
C VAL A 780 -12.99 25.51 6.88
N ASP A 781 -11.83 26.16 6.73
CA ASP A 781 -10.64 25.53 6.18
C ASP A 781 -9.99 24.65 7.24
N LEU A 782 -9.97 23.33 6.99
CA LEU A 782 -9.48 22.35 7.95
C LEU A 782 -7.96 22.31 8.07
N ILE A 783 -7.22 22.89 7.11
CA ILE A 783 -5.75 22.98 7.20
C ILE A 783 -5.36 24.07 8.20
N THR A 784 -5.99 25.25 8.13
CA THR A 784 -5.70 26.37 9.04
C THR A 784 -6.56 26.37 10.30
N GLY A 785 -7.69 25.64 10.30
CA GLY A 785 -8.68 25.63 11.38
C GLY A 785 -9.56 26.88 11.44
N ARG A 786 -9.49 27.77 10.45
CA ARG A 786 -10.20 29.07 10.44
C ARG A 786 -11.47 29.03 9.59
N GLU A 787 -12.51 29.73 10.02
CA GLU A 787 -13.64 30.05 9.14
C GLU A 787 -13.17 31.09 8.12
N ILE A 788 -13.46 30.85 6.84
CA ILE A 788 -13.12 31.76 5.76
C ILE A 788 -14.39 32.25 5.06
N SER A 789 -14.38 33.53 4.67
CA SER A 789 -15.40 34.08 3.76
C SER A 789 -15.19 33.51 2.36
N LEU A 790 -16.30 33.18 1.70
CA LEU A 790 -16.36 32.64 0.34
C LEU A 790 -17.17 33.57 -0.58
N THR A 791 -17.29 34.83 -0.21
CA THR A 791 -17.91 35.88 -1.03
C THR A 791 -17.05 36.27 -2.24
N GLU A 792 -15.73 36.11 -2.11
CA GLU A 792 -14.75 36.32 -3.17
C GLU A 792 -14.17 34.99 -3.68
N PRO A 793 -13.66 34.94 -4.92
CA PRO A 793 -12.98 33.76 -5.44
C PRO A 793 -11.75 33.39 -4.58
N LEU A 794 -11.67 32.13 -4.15
CA LEU A 794 -10.53 31.66 -3.37
C LEU A 794 -9.37 31.27 -4.29
N LEU A 795 -8.31 32.08 -4.28
CA LEU A 795 -7.11 31.87 -5.11
C LEU A 795 -6.07 31.01 -4.38
N LEU A 796 -5.63 29.93 -5.04
CA LEU A 796 -4.65 28.98 -4.52
C LEU A 796 -3.32 29.17 -5.24
N LYS A 797 -2.29 29.56 -4.49
CA LYS A 797 -0.91 29.70 -4.96
C LYS A 797 -0.30 28.33 -5.36
N PRO A 798 0.81 28.30 -6.12
CA PRO A 798 1.55 27.08 -6.41
C PRO A 798 1.74 26.19 -5.17
N HIS A 799 1.48 24.89 -5.31
CA HIS A 799 1.56 23.90 -4.22
C HIS A 799 0.69 24.20 -2.99
N GLN A 800 -0.33 25.05 -3.11
CA GLN A 800 -1.30 25.28 -2.04
C GLN A 800 -2.46 24.29 -2.15
N THR A 801 -2.86 23.74 -1.02
CA THR A 801 -4.11 22.98 -0.87
C THR A 801 -5.02 23.71 0.12
N VAL A 802 -6.33 23.66 -0.12
CA VAL A 802 -7.36 24.09 0.82
C VAL A 802 -8.39 22.98 0.95
N ILE A 803 -8.84 22.72 2.19
CA ILE A 803 -9.84 21.69 2.48
C ILE A 803 -10.98 22.35 3.25
N LEU A 804 -12.03 22.73 2.52
CA LEU A 804 -13.17 23.42 3.09
C LEU A 804 -14.21 22.43 3.59
N ARG A 805 -14.76 22.68 4.77
CA ARG A 805 -15.86 21.92 5.34
C ARG A 805 -17.12 22.76 5.50
N SER A 806 -18.23 22.26 4.97
CA SER A 806 -19.57 22.82 5.19
C SER A 806 -20.63 21.75 4.93
N ASN A 807 -21.65 21.65 5.80
CA ASN A 807 -22.78 20.74 5.58
C ASN A 807 -23.57 21.09 4.30
N LYS A 808 -23.49 22.35 3.84
CA LYS A 808 -24.10 22.79 2.58
C LYS A 808 -23.44 22.14 1.36
N PHE A 809 -22.18 21.70 1.45
CA PHE A 809 -21.52 20.95 0.36
C PHE A 809 -22.15 19.57 0.12
N CYS A 810 -22.97 19.04 1.03
CA CYS A 810 -23.71 17.80 0.78
C CYS A 810 -24.91 17.98 -0.19
N ARG A 811 -25.43 19.21 -0.34
CA ARG A 811 -26.61 19.52 -1.18
C ARG A 811 -26.17 19.88 -2.58
N ASP A 812 -26.35 19.00 -3.55
CA ASP A 812 -25.98 19.28 -4.94
C ASP A 812 -26.89 20.39 -5.50
N THR A 813 -26.43 21.65 -5.50
CA THR A 813 -27.20 22.82 -5.93
C THR A 813 -27.03 23.17 -7.40
N THR A 814 -26.35 22.34 -8.20
CA THR A 814 -26.04 22.67 -9.61
C THR A 814 -26.43 21.56 -10.57
N THR A 815 -27.18 21.96 -11.61
CA THR A 815 -27.38 21.26 -12.87
C THR A 815 -26.04 20.79 -13.45
N ALA A 816 -26.05 19.62 -14.06
CA ALA A 816 -24.86 18.89 -14.50
C ALA A 816 -23.85 19.79 -15.27
N PRO A 817 -22.53 19.63 -15.05
CA PRO A 817 -21.58 20.15 -16.01
C PRO A 817 -21.85 19.48 -17.36
N SER A 818 -22.11 20.29 -18.39
CA SER A 818 -21.92 19.88 -19.78
C SER A 818 -20.43 19.60 -19.95
N ASN A 819 -20.01 18.35 -19.77
CA ASN A 819 -18.68 17.95 -20.21
C ASN A 819 -18.77 17.81 -21.74
N PRO A 820 -18.05 18.64 -22.52
CA PRO A 820 -17.96 18.41 -23.95
C PRO A 820 -17.02 17.22 -24.13
N ILE A 821 -17.57 16.03 -24.29
CA ILE A 821 -16.86 15.00 -25.05
C ILE A 821 -17.08 15.39 -26.51
N LYS A 822 -16.12 16.12 -27.06
CA LYS A 822 -15.75 16.02 -28.48
C LYS A 822 -14.31 15.53 -28.53
#